data_AF-A0A6J5V4F6-F1
#
_entry.id   AF-A0A6J5V4F6-F1
#
_cell.length_a   1.000
_cell.length_b   1.000
_cell.length_c   1.000
_cell.angle_alpha   90.00
_cell.angle_beta   90.00
_cell.angle_gamma   90.00
#
_symmetry.space_group_name_H-M   'P 1'
#
loop_
_entity.id
_entity.type
_entity.pdbx_description
1 polymer ?
#
loop_
_entity_poly.entity_id
_entity_poly.type
_entity_poly.pdbx_seq_one_letter_code
_entity_poly.pdbx_strand_id
1 'polypeptide(L)'
;MVSEQVQGRHIYPHSLTKRRSVTGCFGAGGVIRDPFGDWLAIEKGISSLIIEMDSAIAVNLCQNSSMLALHPLAALVRNCCDLMLQVPRCAFQHIFREKNIVADRLANWSYQVDLGLCVFEQVPSWLSDYLVDDLFGIVHSRLVVFRNLEIHTPERKNMDKVCEELDEVKAELEKVRGEYKSKAELSENLRKAHNEQLTKFQQASSKIEKQAQELNEKAEEISVAQQMCEELKCSLKDKESIVQHLRAANDKLRVGCDEKCRKLEDTNRVMVLALDEANEKKMDQEKTIRAYREEIEGLKGRLSVSQKKCSEAEKKANAPKELREGDDVILKLEEDNQKVQDQLKWKKEQFRHLEEAHDKLREQFKASKKEWEIEKSSLLDEISSLQTSLDSQTRISNDLQNRLQRCNQALAHEESRRKYLEVQVSEFQTRFENVFSEREDAKSQLECLTAQRDKQIASLRQSLSTKETFYKEMEYQTGKLQQENQELRISLKELQEAQIQAAPGSPSLAKLRNKLKSLEQMHRDCIASHRVKEAEWSSRLESMTGELNKHKSELGSKDAAISGLRMELEQMLRDCTSNLKAKEYECSSQLEKMRVELNNSRSELESRDAALKELRMEMEQMHRDSTTNEAKGAEWNSQLEKMTSDVRNYLSELEYKDGTIKELKMELEACHSLSMQLKLENEELSVMLLVLKLGISEAQLKIVNGKFEMDLREKEKEKNISQLMQQLERKNAVLTTVQTGVKEECEKDELRLNQQVLQMESILKRELREVNDALERTNTELAEKICEGNEIEFELEIWKSIAERLRSDLEVSLGMRKELEASLLAQVDVGETIKQQKNGLFCIFEEKDKIIDNLQQKIVLLEQKLERLDTKDANSVKTETEMSFESENSIFLQIAREKDKTLEQLEKEISWLEQESLRIEFTGAVMAQIDAERTFEHEKEKLIQRVEQKYQRVNDLMQLVESLEHKFNCSLDSFSSQLAEKQAEIDLIHEAWEKITAAEVMAALEIEERKLMALELEEEICNIQQKLESQQTSLCESKQQALEAEAELETKELEVKRLTNQMKTKLINSDALIEELKSERRNLLEDVIKLSSEKENLLVFIGGLGDKIGEFSSTDKQLTSMLDKIMLSFDNKGSRMDLKWNDELVDPEQENVCTPTVMKISEAISDRRSPFRDLNN
;
A
#
# COMPACT_ATOMS: atom_id res chain seq x y z
N MET A 1 22.48 -95.54 26.02
CA MET A 1 23.56 -94.54 25.89
C MET A 1 24.18 -94.74 24.52
N VAL A 2 24.61 -93.66 23.86
CA VAL A 2 25.10 -93.65 22.47
C VAL A 2 24.03 -93.89 21.39
N SER A 3 24.11 -93.00 20.42
CA SER A 3 23.43 -92.80 19.15
C SER A 3 23.14 -94.02 18.26
N GLU A 4 22.14 -93.86 17.38
CA GLU A 4 22.36 -94.13 15.95
C GLU A 4 21.55 -93.14 15.08
N GLN A 5 21.96 -92.94 13.83
CA GLN A 5 21.38 -91.99 12.89
C GLN A 5 20.39 -92.70 11.94
N VAL A 6 19.23 -92.10 11.66
CA VAL A 6 18.44 -92.41 10.46
C VAL A 6 17.91 -91.10 9.86
N GLN A 7 18.16 -90.88 8.57
CA GLN A 7 17.67 -89.71 7.83
C GLN A 7 16.15 -89.74 7.61
N GLY A 8 15.56 -88.55 7.49
CA GLY A 8 14.48 -88.28 6.53
C GLY A 8 13.21 -89.15 6.63
N ARG A 9 12.59 -89.26 7.82
CA ARG A 9 11.18 -89.67 7.87
C ARG A 9 10.28 -88.46 7.58
N HIS A 10 9.57 -88.47 6.46
CA HIS A 10 8.32 -87.73 6.34
C HIS A 10 7.30 -88.37 7.29
N ILE A 11 7.08 -87.76 8.46
CA ILE A 11 6.08 -88.22 9.42
C ILE A 11 4.78 -87.46 9.14
N TYR A 12 3.85 -88.12 8.45
CA TYR A 12 2.46 -87.67 8.41
C TYR A 12 1.86 -87.87 9.82
N PRO A 13 1.41 -86.80 10.51
CA PRO A 13 0.76 -86.97 11.81
C PRO A 13 -0.61 -87.65 11.59
N HIS A 14 -0.94 -88.63 12.43
CA HIS A 14 -2.24 -89.32 12.42
C HIS A 14 -3.40 -88.45 12.97
N SER A 15 -3.34 -87.13 12.77
CA SER A 15 -4.29 -86.17 13.33
C SER A 15 -4.59 -85.08 12.30
N LEU A 16 -5.65 -85.26 11.51
CA LEU A 16 -6.14 -84.21 10.60
C LEU A 16 -6.97 -83.20 11.40
N THR A 17 -6.69 -81.89 11.27
CA THR A 17 -7.32 -80.83 12.07
C THR A 17 -8.10 -79.82 11.23
N LYS A 18 -9.15 -79.23 11.80
CA LYS A 18 -10.11 -78.37 11.10
C LYS A 18 -10.79 -77.38 12.04
N ARG A 19 -10.67 -76.07 11.78
CA ARG A 19 -11.17 -74.96 12.63
C ARG A 19 -12.20 -74.10 11.88
N ARG A 20 -13.29 -73.69 12.53
CA ARG A 20 -14.32 -72.79 11.96
C ARG A 20 -14.34 -71.44 12.69
N SER A 21 -14.35 -70.33 11.95
CA SER A 21 -14.38 -68.95 12.47
C SER A 21 -15.73 -68.27 12.20
N VAL A 22 -16.05 -67.21 12.96
CA VAL A 22 -17.24 -66.36 12.74
C VAL A 22 -17.02 -65.41 11.55
N THR A 23 -15.79 -64.91 11.37
CA THR A 23 -15.35 -64.21 10.16
C THR A 23 -14.81 -65.21 9.14
N GLY A 24 -15.42 -65.25 7.95
CA GLY A 24 -15.24 -66.33 6.97
C GLY A 24 -13.97 -66.27 6.13
N CYS A 25 -12.80 -66.54 6.72
CA CYS A 25 -11.53 -66.68 5.99
C CYS A 25 -10.78 -67.97 6.36
N PHE A 26 -10.71 -68.93 5.44
CA PHE A 26 -9.79 -70.08 5.53
C PHE A 26 -8.45 -69.74 4.87
N GLY A 27 -7.49 -69.24 5.66
CA GLY A 27 -6.10 -69.12 5.23
C GLY A 27 -5.40 -70.48 5.20
N ALA A 28 -4.46 -70.68 4.27
CA ALA A 28 -3.81 -71.98 4.00
C ALA A 28 -3.03 -72.61 5.19
N GLY A 29 -2.83 -71.90 6.30
CA GLY A 29 -2.19 -72.41 7.52
C GLY A 29 -3.09 -73.18 8.49
N GLY A 30 -4.30 -73.60 8.08
CA GLY A 30 -5.34 -74.15 8.98
C GLY A 30 -5.07 -75.52 9.62
N VAL A 31 -3.97 -76.20 9.26
CA VAL A 31 -3.65 -77.58 9.70
C VAL A 31 -2.67 -77.61 10.89
N ILE A 32 -2.02 -76.49 11.23
CA ILE A 32 -0.82 -76.52 12.10
C ILE A 32 -0.85 -75.50 13.25
N ARG A 33 -2.00 -74.90 13.57
CA ARG A 33 -2.16 -74.00 14.73
C ARG A 33 -3.35 -74.35 15.63
N ASP A 34 -3.15 -74.20 16.93
CA ASP A 34 -4.12 -74.46 17.99
C ASP A 34 -5.16 -73.30 18.13
N PRO A 35 -6.12 -73.36 19.07
CA PRO A 35 -7.02 -72.25 19.39
C PRO A 35 -6.33 -70.93 19.74
N PHE A 36 -5.23 -70.92 20.49
CA PHE A 36 -4.59 -69.72 21.04
C PHE A 36 -3.62 -69.03 20.07
N GLY A 37 -3.07 -69.77 19.10
CA GLY A 37 -2.22 -69.26 18.01
C GLY A 37 -0.88 -69.99 17.84
N ASP A 38 -0.56 -70.91 18.75
CA ASP A 38 0.70 -71.64 18.80
C ASP A 38 0.76 -72.79 17.78
N TRP A 39 1.97 -73.19 17.40
CA TRP A 39 2.19 -74.27 16.46
C TRP A 39 1.88 -75.63 17.09
N LEU A 40 0.92 -76.35 16.50
CA LEU A 40 0.62 -77.74 16.84
C LEU A 40 1.86 -78.65 16.65
N ALA A 41 2.78 -78.26 15.75
CA ALA A 41 4.05 -78.94 15.55
C ALA A 41 4.99 -78.85 16.79
N ILE A 42 4.99 -77.72 17.51
CA ILE A 42 5.80 -77.54 18.72
C ILE A 42 5.16 -78.32 19.88
N GLU A 43 3.84 -78.25 20.04
CA GLU A 43 3.08 -79.03 21.03
C GLU A 43 3.27 -80.56 20.85
N LYS A 44 3.40 -81.03 19.61
CA LYS A 44 3.70 -82.44 19.27
C LYS A 44 5.20 -82.77 19.20
N GLY A 45 6.10 -81.84 19.57
CA GLY A 45 7.54 -82.08 19.68
C GLY A 45 8.30 -82.23 18.35
N ILE A 46 7.75 -81.72 17.24
CA ILE A 46 8.32 -81.86 15.89
C ILE A 46 9.47 -80.87 15.68
N SER A 47 10.72 -81.37 15.74
CA SER A 47 11.93 -80.54 15.65
C SER A 47 12.41 -80.22 14.23
N SER A 48 11.72 -80.71 13.19
CA SER A 48 12.09 -80.49 11.78
C SER A 48 10.84 -80.54 10.90
N LEU A 49 10.65 -79.53 10.04
CA LEU A 49 9.44 -79.33 9.25
C LEU A 49 9.79 -78.81 7.84
N ILE A 50 9.20 -79.40 6.81
CA ILE A 50 9.27 -78.90 5.43
C ILE A 50 7.85 -78.45 5.07
N ILE A 51 7.72 -77.22 4.58
CA ILE A 51 6.46 -76.62 4.15
C ILE A 51 6.52 -76.46 2.64
N GLU A 52 5.75 -77.29 1.93
CA GLU A 52 5.59 -77.21 0.49
C GLU A 52 4.55 -76.14 0.12
N MET A 53 4.86 -75.31 -0.89
CA MET A 53 3.97 -74.25 -1.40
C MET A 53 3.99 -74.18 -2.92
N ASP A 54 2.81 -73.97 -3.51
CA ASP A 54 2.59 -73.85 -4.96
C ASP A 54 2.96 -72.48 -5.54
N SER A 55 2.93 -71.42 -4.71
CA SER A 55 3.35 -70.07 -5.10
C SER A 55 4.86 -69.85 -4.93
N ALA A 56 5.61 -69.88 -6.04
CA ALA A 56 7.04 -69.58 -6.10
C ALA A 56 7.36 -68.16 -5.59
N ILE A 57 6.46 -67.19 -5.85
CA ILE A 57 6.59 -65.81 -5.41
C ILE A 57 6.55 -65.74 -3.88
N ALA A 58 5.61 -66.45 -3.25
CA ALA A 58 5.48 -66.46 -1.79
C ALA A 58 6.66 -67.19 -1.10
N VAL A 59 7.18 -68.27 -1.69
CA VAL A 59 8.42 -68.92 -1.23
C VAL A 59 9.62 -67.96 -1.31
N ASN A 60 9.81 -67.29 -2.45
CA ASN A 60 10.89 -66.31 -2.64
C ASN A 60 10.78 -65.12 -1.66
N LEU A 61 9.57 -64.62 -1.39
CA LEU A 61 9.33 -63.55 -0.41
C LEU A 61 9.69 -63.97 1.02
N CYS A 62 9.42 -65.22 1.40
CA CYS A 62 9.79 -65.74 2.72
C CYS A 62 11.29 -66.05 2.86
N GLN A 63 11.97 -66.37 1.75
CA GLN A 63 13.41 -66.68 1.74
C GLN A 63 14.30 -65.43 1.59
N ASN A 64 13.83 -64.35 0.97
CA ASN A 64 14.63 -63.15 0.66
C ASN A 64 14.15 -61.91 1.41
N SER A 65 14.65 -61.75 2.65
CA SER A 65 14.25 -60.66 3.57
C SER A 65 14.48 -59.24 3.04
N SER A 66 15.30 -59.05 2.01
CA SER A 66 15.57 -57.77 1.35
C SER A 66 14.41 -57.24 0.52
N MET A 67 13.60 -58.11 -0.11
CA MET A 67 12.45 -57.67 -0.93
C MET A 67 11.23 -57.29 -0.08
N LEU A 68 11.24 -57.57 1.22
CA LEU A 68 10.13 -57.35 2.14
C LEU A 68 9.99 -55.91 2.66
N ALA A 69 10.90 -54.99 2.33
CA ALA A 69 10.85 -53.61 2.86
C ALA A 69 9.73 -52.75 2.24
N LEU A 70 9.29 -53.05 1.02
CA LEU A 70 8.34 -52.25 0.24
C LEU A 70 7.07 -53.01 -0.18
N HIS A 71 6.89 -54.26 0.28
CA HIS A 71 5.77 -55.10 -0.14
C HIS A 71 4.51 -54.83 0.72
N PRO A 72 3.30 -54.65 0.13
CA PRO A 72 2.09 -54.34 0.90
C PRO A 72 1.73 -55.36 2.00
N LEU A 73 2.11 -56.62 1.83
CA LEU A 73 1.89 -57.70 2.81
C LEU A 73 3.10 -57.95 3.74
N ALA A 74 4.05 -57.02 3.82
CA ALA A 74 5.32 -57.21 4.54
C ALA A 74 5.15 -57.62 6.02
N ALA A 75 4.17 -57.05 6.73
CA ALA A 75 3.90 -57.41 8.13
C ALA A 75 3.41 -58.87 8.27
N LEU A 76 2.54 -59.32 7.36
CA LEU A 76 2.01 -60.69 7.38
C LEU A 76 3.12 -61.72 7.09
N VAL A 77 3.96 -61.47 6.09
CA VAL A 77 5.07 -62.38 5.75
C VAL A 77 6.13 -62.40 6.85
N ARG A 78 6.44 -61.25 7.47
CA ARG A 78 7.37 -61.16 8.60
C ARG A 78 6.87 -61.95 9.80
N ASN A 79 5.60 -61.79 10.18
CA ASN A 79 4.97 -62.61 11.23
C ASN A 79 5.05 -64.12 10.92
N CYS A 80 4.90 -64.55 9.66
CA CYS A 80 5.09 -65.95 9.27
C CYS A 80 6.55 -66.42 9.46
N CYS A 81 7.53 -65.59 9.11
CA CYS A 81 8.95 -65.90 9.29
C CYS A 81 9.33 -65.98 10.79
N ASP A 82 8.88 -65.01 11.60
CA ASP A 82 9.14 -64.95 13.04
C ASP A 82 8.51 -66.14 13.78
N LEU A 83 7.32 -66.57 13.34
CA LEU A 83 6.69 -67.80 13.81
C LEU A 83 7.46 -69.07 13.43
N MET A 84 8.15 -69.10 12.29
CA MET A 84 8.92 -70.28 11.85
C MET A 84 10.26 -70.44 12.59
N LEU A 85 10.86 -69.35 13.07
CA LEU A 85 12.10 -69.39 13.86
C LEU A 85 11.94 -70.15 15.19
N GLN A 86 10.70 -70.41 15.61
CA GLN A 86 10.36 -71.22 16.79
C GLN A 86 10.50 -72.73 16.55
N VAL A 87 10.60 -73.19 15.30
CA VAL A 87 10.80 -74.60 14.92
C VAL A 87 12.27 -74.82 14.50
N PRO A 88 13.07 -75.65 15.21
CA PRO A 88 14.53 -75.69 15.05
C PRO A 88 15.09 -75.98 13.65
N ARG A 89 14.29 -76.58 12.75
CA ARG A 89 14.64 -76.83 11.34
C ARG A 89 13.40 -76.71 10.45
N CYS A 90 12.94 -75.48 10.20
CA CYS A 90 11.84 -75.22 9.27
C CYS A 90 12.36 -74.76 7.90
N ALA A 91 11.83 -75.32 6.80
CA ALA A 91 12.22 -74.94 5.44
C ALA A 91 11.00 -74.82 4.50
N PHE A 92 10.99 -73.81 3.63
CA PHE A 92 10.03 -73.71 2.52
C PHE A 92 10.58 -74.39 1.27
N GLN A 93 9.71 -75.14 0.57
CA GLN A 93 10.00 -75.74 -0.72
C GLN A 93 8.93 -75.34 -1.74
N HIS A 94 9.32 -74.79 -2.88
CA HIS A 94 8.39 -74.56 -3.99
C HIS A 94 8.08 -75.89 -4.70
N ILE A 95 6.80 -76.08 -5.03
CA ILE A 95 6.28 -77.24 -5.76
C ILE A 95 5.42 -76.78 -6.93
N PHE A 96 5.61 -77.39 -8.11
CA PHE A 96 4.84 -77.05 -9.31
C PHE A 96 3.46 -77.75 -9.40
N ARG A 97 2.97 -78.33 -8.28
CA ARG A 97 1.67 -79.01 -8.20
C ARG A 97 0.62 -78.10 -7.56
N GLU A 98 -0.29 -77.59 -8.36
CA GLU A 98 -1.41 -76.75 -7.91
C GLU A 98 -2.55 -77.62 -7.38
N LYS A 99 -2.52 -77.94 -6.07
CA LYS A 99 -3.66 -78.28 -5.17
C LYS A 99 -3.19 -79.04 -3.93
N ASN A 100 -3.84 -78.80 -2.81
CA ASN A 100 -3.97 -79.77 -1.72
C ASN A 100 -5.41 -80.31 -1.73
N ILE A 101 -5.66 -81.34 -2.54
CA ILE A 101 -7.03 -81.89 -2.75
C ILE A 101 -7.64 -82.36 -1.43
N VAL A 102 -6.83 -82.92 -0.53
CA VAL A 102 -7.24 -83.38 0.80
C VAL A 102 -7.77 -82.21 1.64
N ALA A 103 -7.05 -81.09 1.68
CA ALA A 103 -7.47 -79.88 2.37
C ALA A 103 -8.71 -79.23 1.72
N ASP A 104 -8.75 -79.12 0.38
CA ASP A 104 -9.91 -78.61 -0.36
C ASP A 104 -11.18 -79.42 -0.07
N ARG A 105 -11.06 -80.75 -0.03
CA ARG A 105 -12.18 -81.65 0.31
C ARG A 105 -12.60 -81.52 1.77
N LEU A 106 -11.66 -81.43 2.72
CA LEU A 106 -11.96 -81.18 4.13
C LEU A 106 -12.63 -79.81 4.37
N ALA A 107 -12.23 -78.78 3.62
CA ALA A 107 -12.79 -77.44 3.64
C ALA A 107 -14.20 -77.38 3.03
N ASN A 108 -14.43 -78.03 1.88
CA ASN A 108 -15.79 -78.18 1.33
C ASN A 108 -16.71 -78.98 2.28
N TRP A 109 -16.17 -79.95 3.01
CA TRP A 109 -16.89 -80.64 4.08
C TRP A 109 -17.01 -79.82 5.38
N SER A 110 -16.54 -78.56 5.46
CA SER A 110 -16.69 -77.71 6.67
C SER A 110 -18.11 -77.18 6.87
N TYR A 111 -18.88 -77.03 5.79
CA TYR A 111 -20.27 -76.59 5.83
C TYR A 111 -21.24 -77.64 6.41
N GLN A 112 -20.75 -78.85 6.72
CA GLN A 112 -21.53 -79.97 7.27
C GLN A 112 -21.13 -80.34 8.72
N VAL A 113 -20.32 -79.51 9.39
CA VAL A 113 -19.82 -79.76 10.75
C VAL A 113 -19.93 -78.49 11.60
N ASP A 114 -20.24 -78.64 12.89
CA ASP A 114 -20.49 -77.55 13.83
C ASP A 114 -19.27 -76.65 14.11
N LEU A 115 -19.51 -75.54 14.81
CA LEU A 115 -18.51 -74.53 15.16
C LEU A 115 -17.55 -75.05 16.24
N GLY A 116 -16.30 -75.34 15.85
CA GLY A 116 -15.24 -75.74 16.77
C GLY A 116 -13.92 -76.08 16.07
N LEU A 117 -13.03 -76.74 16.83
CA LEU A 117 -11.85 -77.45 16.32
C LEU A 117 -12.16 -78.95 16.31
N CYS A 118 -12.15 -79.58 15.13
CA CYS A 118 -12.27 -81.02 14.98
C CYS A 118 -10.90 -81.63 14.68
N VAL A 119 -10.58 -82.74 15.35
CA VAL A 119 -9.34 -83.51 15.16
C VAL A 119 -9.71 -84.96 14.87
N PHE A 120 -9.15 -85.55 13.82
CA PHE A 120 -9.41 -86.93 13.40
C PHE A 120 -8.18 -87.80 13.59
N GLU A 121 -8.20 -88.66 14.62
CA GLU A 121 -7.16 -89.67 14.96
C GLU A 121 -6.94 -90.74 13.86
N GLN A 122 -7.88 -90.85 12.91
CA GLN A 122 -7.79 -91.71 11.73
C GLN A 122 -8.42 -91.01 10.53
N VAL A 123 -7.90 -91.30 9.33
CA VAL A 123 -8.35 -90.69 8.07
C VAL A 123 -9.77 -91.16 7.72
N PRO A 124 -10.75 -90.26 7.47
CA PRO A 124 -12.07 -90.67 7.02
C PRO A 124 -12.00 -91.44 5.69
N SER A 125 -12.74 -92.55 5.56
CA SER A 125 -12.64 -93.46 4.41
C SER A 125 -12.88 -92.79 3.05
N TRP A 126 -13.81 -91.84 2.97
CA TRP A 126 -14.10 -91.04 1.76
C TRP A 126 -12.98 -90.07 1.35
N LEU A 127 -11.98 -89.87 2.21
CA LEU A 127 -10.79 -89.05 1.99
C LEU A 127 -9.56 -89.92 1.66
N SER A 128 -9.65 -91.25 1.84
CA SER A 128 -8.56 -92.21 1.65
C SER A 128 -7.90 -92.08 0.28
N ASP A 129 -8.69 -92.17 -0.79
CA ASP A 129 -8.18 -92.23 -2.15
C ASP A 129 -7.46 -90.93 -2.55
N TYR A 130 -8.01 -89.78 -2.15
CA TYR A 130 -7.37 -88.47 -2.36
C TYR A 130 -6.10 -88.26 -1.54
N LEU A 131 -6.02 -88.86 -0.34
CA LEU A 131 -4.79 -88.84 0.45
C LEU A 131 -3.74 -89.76 -0.17
N VAL A 132 -4.13 -90.90 -0.75
CA VAL A 132 -3.24 -91.82 -1.48
C VAL A 132 -2.71 -91.17 -2.76
N ASP A 133 -3.56 -90.48 -3.54
CA ASP A 133 -3.15 -89.71 -4.72
C ASP A 133 -2.14 -88.61 -4.39
N ASP A 134 -2.33 -87.91 -3.25
CA ASP A 134 -1.42 -86.88 -2.75
C ASP A 134 -0.09 -87.49 -2.25
N LEU A 135 -0.15 -88.65 -1.59
CA LEU A 135 1.02 -89.43 -1.16
C LEU A 135 1.88 -89.92 -2.33
N PHE A 136 1.26 -90.22 -3.47
CA PHE A 136 1.91 -90.60 -4.73
C PHE A 136 2.21 -89.42 -5.67
N GLY A 137 1.84 -88.19 -5.31
CA GLY A 137 2.15 -86.97 -6.06
C GLY A 137 1.42 -86.84 -7.41
N ILE A 138 0.21 -87.39 -7.55
CA ILE A 138 -0.49 -87.52 -8.84
C ILE A 138 -1.06 -86.19 -9.33
N VAL A 139 -0.50 -85.66 -10.42
CA VAL A 139 -0.85 -84.35 -11.00
C VAL A 139 -2.14 -84.40 -11.82
N HIS A 140 -3.12 -83.58 -11.44
CA HIS A 140 -4.46 -83.54 -12.04
C HIS A 140 -4.71 -82.26 -12.85
N SER A 141 -4.76 -82.36 -14.17
CA SER A 141 -4.95 -81.20 -15.09
C SER A 141 -6.42 -80.72 -15.18
N ARG A 142 -6.63 -79.42 -15.41
CA ARG A 142 -7.92 -78.71 -15.36
C ARG A 142 -8.78 -78.83 -16.64
N LEU A 143 -8.91 -80.02 -17.24
CA LEU A 143 -9.71 -80.23 -18.47
C LEU A 143 -10.83 -81.26 -18.28
N VAL A 144 -12.07 -80.86 -18.58
CA VAL A 144 -13.26 -81.73 -18.52
C VAL A 144 -13.46 -82.45 -19.86
N VAL A 145 -13.50 -83.78 -19.83
CA VAL A 145 -13.80 -84.63 -20.99
C VAL A 145 -14.75 -85.75 -20.57
N PHE A 146 -15.89 -85.88 -21.26
CA PHE A 146 -16.80 -87.02 -21.12
C PHE A 146 -16.17 -88.28 -21.76
N ARG A 147 -16.40 -89.46 -21.18
CA ARG A 147 -16.15 -90.75 -21.83
C ARG A 147 -17.46 -91.53 -22.00
N ASN A 148 -17.67 -92.02 -23.22
CA ASN A 148 -18.71 -93.00 -23.53
C ASN A 148 -18.28 -94.40 -23.08
N LEU A 149 -19.26 -95.29 -22.90
CA LEU A 149 -19.08 -96.75 -22.82
C LEU A 149 -20.09 -97.42 -23.77
N GLU A 150 -19.64 -98.35 -24.60
CA GLU A 150 -20.49 -99.19 -25.47
C GLU A 150 -20.39 -100.66 -25.02
N ILE A 151 -21.50 -101.40 -25.06
CA ILE A 151 -21.53 -102.88 -24.94
C ILE A 151 -22.57 -103.45 -25.95
N HIS A 152 -22.35 -104.69 -26.38
CA HIS A 152 -22.92 -105.33 -27.57
C HIS A 152 -24.45 -105.66 -27.60
N THR A 153 -25.04 -105.41 -28.78
CA THR A 153 -25.82 -106.30 -29.71
C THR A 153 -26.14 -107.77 -29.31
N PRO A 154 -27.08 -108.50 -29.98
CA PRO A 154 -27.89 -108.15 -31.17
C PRO A 154 -29.40 -108.55 -31.11
N GLU A 155 -30.21 -108.11 -32.10
CA GLU A 155 -30.95 -109.04 -32.99
C GLU A 155 -31.47 -108.31 -34.25
N ARG A 156 -31.80 -109.05 -35.33
CA ARG A 156 -31.82 -108.49 -36.70
C ARG A 156 -32.95 -109.03 -37.59
N LYS A 157 -34.04 -108.26 -37.75
CA LYS A 157 -34.94 -108.34 -38.94
C LYS A 157 -35.93 -107.18 -39.18
N ASN A 158 -35.62 -105.97 -38.70
CA ASN A 158 -36.26 -104.72 -39.15
C ASN A 158 -35.25 -103.57 -39.30
N MET A 159 -33.96 -103.90 -39.28
CA MET A 159 -32.87 -102.93 -39.06
C MET A 159 -32.71 -101.91 -40.18
N ASP A 160 -32.85 -102.29 -41.44
CA ASP A 160 -32.33 -101.44 -42.53
C ASP A 160 -33.15 -100.14 -42.68
N LYS A 161 -34.48 -100.19 -42.55
CA LYS A 161 -35.34 -98.99 -42.50
C LYS A 161 -35.18 -98.19 -41.20
N VAL A 162 -34.97 -98.87 -40.07
CA VAL A 162 -34.69 -98.20 -38.79
C VAL A 162 -33.31 -97.53 -38.82
N CYS A 163 -32.34 -98.04 -39.57
CA CYS A 163 -31.05 -97.39 -39.81
C CYS A 163 -31.19 -96.15 -40.71
N GLU A 164 -31.98 -96.21 -41.78
CA GLU A 164 -32.28 -95.03 -42.61
C GLU A 164 -32.97 -93.92 -41.78
N GLU A 165 -34.02 -94.26 -41.04
CA GLU A 165 -34.73 -93.32 -40.15
C GLU A 165 -33.81 -92.81 -39.01
N LEU A 166 -32.92 -93.66 -38.47
CA LEU A 166 -31.97 -93.28 -37.42
C LEU A 166 -30.86 -92.36 -37.95
N ASP A 167 -30.28 -92.62 -39.12
CA ASP A 167 -29.24 -91.77 -39.70
C ASP A 167 -29.82 -90.43 -40.21
N GLU A 168 -31.08 -90.39 -40.67
CA GLU A 168 -31.79 -89.14 -40.97
C GLU A 168 -32.08 -88.32 -39.69
N VAL A 169 -32.63 -88.95 -38.64
CA VAL A 169 -32.81 -88.31 -37.32
C VAL A 169 -31.49 -87.82 -36.73
N LYS A 170 -30.38 -88.54 -36.95
CA LYS A 170 -29.02 -88.21 -36.50
C LYS A 170 -28.38 -87.08 -37.31
N ALA A 171 -28.71 -86.97 -38.60
CA ALA A 171 -28.34 -85.82 -39.44
C ALA A 171 -29.08 -84.55 -38.99
N GLU A 172 -30.40 -84.62 -38.76
CA GLU A 172 -31.15 -83.52 -38.15
C GLU A 172 -30.64 -83.19 -36.74
N LEU A 173 -30.23 -84.19 -35.94
CA LEU A 173 -29.63 -83.96 -34.62
C LEU A 173 -28.28 -83.23 -34.70
N GLU A 174 -27.40 -83.55 -35.65
CA GLU A 174 -26.15 -82.78 -35.86
C GLU A 174 -26.42 -81.37 -36.38
N LYS A 175 -27.39 -81.20 -37.29
CA LYS A 175 -27.83 -79.89 -37.78
C LYS A 175 -28.34 -79.01 -36.64
N VAL A 176 -29.27 -79.51 -35.81
CA VAL A 176 -29.78 -78.80 -34.62
C VAL A 176 -28.68 -78.57 -33.57
N ARG A 177 -27.72 -79.50 -33.41
CA ARG A 177 -26.54 -79.32 -32.54
C ARG A 177 -25.62 -78.20 -33.06
N GLY A 178 -25.45 -78.11 -34.38
CA GLY A 178 -24.74 -77.03 -35.06
C GLY A 178 -25.44 -75.69 -34.87
N GLU A 179 -26.73 -75.60 -35.19
CA GLU A 179 -27.55 -74.41 -34.97
C GLU A 179 -27.54 -73.94 -33.51
N TYR A 180 -27.60 -74.87 -32.54
CA TYR A 180 -27.50 -74.54 -31.12
C TYR A 180 -26.12 -73.99 -30.73
N LYS A 181 -25.02 -74.56 -31.26
CA LYS A 181 -23.67 -74.01 -31.09
C LYS A 181 -23.55 -72.61 -31.68
N SER A 182 -23.97 -72.42 -32.93
CA SER A 182 -23.96 -71.11 -33.61
C SER A 182 -24.78 -70.07 -32.84
N LYS A 183 -25.94 -70.46 -32.28
CA LYS A 183 -26.77 -69.59 -31.44
C LYS A 183 -26.12 -69.27 -30.09
N ALA A 184 -25.42 -70.22 -29.48
CA ALA A 184 -24.64 -70.00 -28.26
C ALA A 184 -23.47 -69.03 -28.52
N GLU A 185 -22.68 -69.24 -29.57
CA GLU A 185 -21.59 -68.34 -29.98
C GLU A 185 -22.10 -66.94 -30.35
N LEU A 186 -23.24 -66.83 -31.05
CA LEU A 186 -23.89 -65.55 -31.34
C LEU A 186 -24.26 -64.82 -30.04
N SER A 187 -24.86 -65.52 -29.06
CA SER A 187 -25.22 -64.93 -27.77
C SER A 187 -23.99 -64.53 -26.93
N GLU A 188 -22.91 -65.30 -27.01
CA GLU A 188 -21.64 -65.05 -26.33
C GLU A 188 -20.91 -63.84 -26.93
N ASN A 189 -20.93 -63.70 -28.25
CA ASN A 189 -20.37 -62.56 -28.97
C ASN A 189 -21.20 -61.29 -28.76
N LEU A 190 -22.53 -61.39 -28.73
CA LEU A 190 -23.43 -60.28 -28.41
C LEU A 190 -23.22 -59.80 -26.96
N ARG A 191 -23.05 -60.73 -26.02
CA ARG A 191 -22.72 -60.46 -24.60
C ARG A 191 -21.36 -59.77 -24.45
N LYS A 192 -20.34 -60.20 -25.19
CA LYS A 192 -19.03 -59.54 -25.22
C LYS A 192 -19.11 -58.13 -25.80
N ALA A 193 -19.77 -57.96 -26.95
CA ALA A 193 -19.96 -56.64 -27.57
C ALA A 193 -20.73 -55.67 -26.66
N HIS A 194 -21.77 -56.15 -25.97
CA HIS A 194 -22.51 -55.34 -25.00
C HIS A 194 -21.64 -54.94 -23.79
N ASN A 195 -20.91 -55.89 -23.19
CA ASN A 195 -20.00 -55.58 -22.08
C ASN A 195 -18.88 -54.61 -22.50
N GLU A 196 -18.36 -54.73 -23.71
CA GLU A 196 -17.31 -53.87 -24.24
C GLU A 196 -17.83 -52.45 -24.57
N GLN A 197 -19.09 -52.32 -25.00
CA GLN A 197 -19.77 -51.03 -25.08
C GLN A 197 -20.04 -50.44 -23.70
N LEU A 198 -20.43 -51.25 -22.71
CA LEU A 198 -20.68 -50.80 -21.34
C LEU A 198 -19.40 -50.24 -20.70
N THR A 199 -18.25 -50.89 -20.87
CA THR A 199 -16.96 -50.37 -20.36
C THR A 199 -16.53 -49.10 -21.09
N LYS A 200 -16.76 -48.98 -22.40
CA LYS A 200 -16.53 -47.73 -23.16
C LYS A 200 -17.43 -46.59 -22.67
N PHE A 201 -18.71 -46.88 -22.37
CA PHE A 201 -19.65 -45.90 -21.83
C PHE A 201 -19.26 -45.46 -20.41
N GLN A 202 -18.86 -46.39 -19.53
CA GLN A 202 -18.35 -46.08 -18.19
C GLN A 202 -17.07 -45.23 -18.25
N GLN A 203 -16.12 -45.55 -19.14
CA GLN A 203 -14.93 -44.73 -19.35
C GLN A 203 -15.29 -43.33 -19.86
N ALA A 204 -16.21 -43.20 -20.83
CA ALA A 204 -16.69 -41.90 -21.31
C ALA A 204 -17.34 -41.09 -20.18
N SER A 205 -18.22 -41.70 -19.37
CA SER A 205 -18.84 -41.08 -18.21
C SER A 205 -17.79 -40.55 -17.22
N SER A 206 -16.80 -41.36 -16.85
CA SER A 206 -15.72 -40.94 -15.93
C SER A 206 -14.82 -39.83 -16.49
N LYS A 207 -14.76 -39.68 -17.82
CA LYS A 207 -14.09 -38.55 -18.49
C LYS A 207 -14.93 -37.27 -18.42
N ILE A 208 -16.22 -37.37 -18.74
CA ILE A 208 -17.16 -36.25 -18.67
C ILE A 208 -17.26 -35.72 -17.24
N GLU A 209 -17.31 -36.61 -16.24
CA GLU A 209 -17.37 -36.27 -14.82
C GLU A 209 -16.12 -35.51 -14.36
N LYS A 210 -14.92 -35.96 -14.75
CA LYS A 210 -13.67 -35.21 -14.51
C LYS A 210 -13.64 -33.85 -15.22
N GLN A 211 -14.12 -33.77 -16.46
CA GLN A 211 -14.18 -32.50 -17.20
C GLN A 211 -15.20 -31.54 -16.59
N ALA A 212 -16.31 -32.03 -16.04
CA ALA A 212 -17.26 -31.22 -15.29
C ALA A 212 -16.64 -30.69 -13.98
N GLN A 213 -15.85 -31.51 -13.28
CA GLN A 213 -15.13 -31.07 -12.08
C GLN A 213 -14.06 -30.01 -12.40
N GLU A 214 -13.20 -30.22 -13.41
CA GLU A 214 -12.23 -29.20 -13.85
C GLU A 214 -12.90 -27.89 -14.29
N LEU A 215 -14.12 -27.94 -14.86
CA LEU A 215 -14.89 -26.76 -15.22
C LEU A 215 -15.48 -26.04 -14.01
N ASN A 216 -15.86 -26.76 -12.95
CA ASN A 216 -16.32 -26.16 -11.69
C ASN A 216 -15.15 -25.49 -10.95
N GLU A 217 -14.02 -26.19 -10.83
CA GLU A 217 -12.79 -25.64 -10.21
C GLU A 217 -12.35 -24.35 -10.93
N LYS A 218 -12.35 -24.34 -12.27
CA LYS A 218 -12.06 -23.12 -13.06
C LYS A 218 -13.14 -22.04 -12.95
N ALA A 219 -14.41 -22.37 -12.70
CA ALA A 219 -15.45 -21.39 -12.45
C ALA A 219 -15.25 -20.69 -11.10
N GLU A 220 -14.80 -21.42 -10.08
CA GLU A 220 -14.43 -20.86 -8.77
C GLU A 220 -13.16 -20.00 -8.87
N GLU A 221 -12.12 -20.44 -9.58
CA GLU A 221 -10.94 -19.61 -9.90
C GLU A 221 -11.32 -18.30 -10.59
N ILE A 222 -12.20 -18.35 -11.60
CA ILE A 222 -12.71 -17.17 -12.30
C ILE A 222 -13.51 -16.26 -11.36
N SER A 223 -14.32 -16.81 -10.45
CA SER A 223 -15.09 -16.02 -9.49
C SER A 223 -14.18 -15.28 -8.49
N VAL A 224 -13.11 -15.93 -8.02
CA VAL A 224 -12.11 -15.30 -7.14
C VAL A 224 -11.33 -14.22 -7.88
N ALA A 225 -10.91 -14.48 -9.13
CA ALA A 225 -10.24 -13.50 -9.97
C ALA A 225 -11.14 -12.29 -10.29
N GLN A 226 -12.44 -12.50 -10.51
CA GLN A 226 -13.41 -11.41 -10.69
C GLN A 226 -13.56 -10.56 -9.43
N GLN A 227 -13.62 -11.17 -8.24
CA GLN A 227 -13.65 -10.43 -6.98
C GLN A 227 -12.39 -9.57 -6.81
N MET A 228 -11.19 -10.14 -7.00
CA MET A 228 -9.93 -9.38 -6.89
C MET A 228 -9.85 -8.24 -7.90
N CYS A 229 -10.31 -8.44 -9.14
CA CYS A 229 -10.38 -7.38 -10.16
C CYS A 229 -11.30 -6.23 -9.73
N GLU A 230 -12.46 -6.50 -9.13
CA GLU A 230 -13.42 -5.47 -8.72
C GLU A 230 -12.97 -4.76 -7.42
N GLU A 231 -12.26 -5.44 -6.52
CA GLU A 231 -11.57 -4.85 -5.37
C GLU A 231 -10.40 -3.94 -5.79
N LEU A 232 -9.55 -4.39 -6.72
CA LEU A 232 -8.47 -3.58 -7.31
C LEU A 232 -9.02 -2.34 -8.02
N LYS A 233 -10.16 -2.46 -8.69
CA LYS A 233 -10.86 -1.36 -9.38
C LYS A 233 -11.47 -0.35 -8.40
N CYS A 234 -11.97 -0.78 -7.24
CA CYS A 234 -12.35 0.12 -6.15
C CYS A 234 -11.12 0.86 -5.58
N SER A 235 -10.04 0.11 -5.28
CA SER A 235 -8.78 0.68 -4.80
C SER A 235 -8.19 1.69 -5.79
N LEU A 236 -8.18 1.38 -7.09
CA LEU A 236 -7.72 2.29 -8.15
C LEU A 236 -8.54 3.58 -8.16
N LYS A 237 -9.87 3.50 -8.07
CA LYS A 237 -10.75 4.66 -8.03
C LYS A 237 -10.52 5.53 -6.78
N ASP A 238 -10.25 4.92 -5.64
CA ASP A 238 -9.88 5.65 -4.42
C ASP A 238 -8.52 6.35 -4.60
N LYS A 239 -7.52 5.68 -5.20
CA LYS A 239 -6.22 6.29 -5.55
C LYS A 239 -6.37 7.43 -6.56
N GLU A 240 -7.21 7.29 -7.59
CA GLU A 240 -7.53 8.36 -8.54
C GLU A 240 -8.14 9.57 -7.83
N SER A 241 -9.06 9.36 -6.89
CA SER A 241 -9.65 10.46 -6.10
C SER A 241 -8.60 11.20 -5.25
N ILE A 242 -7.65 10.46 -4.67
CA ILE A 242 -6.52 11.04 -3.92
C ILE A 242 -5.60 11.83 -4.86
N VAL A 243 -5.30 11.32 -6.06
CA VAL A 243 -4.50 12.04 -7.06
C VAL A 243 -5.22 13.30 -7.55
N GLN A 244 -6.55 13.27 -7.73
CA GLN A 244 -7.34 14.46 -8.06
C GLN A 244 -7.33 15.50 -6.94
N HIS A 245 -7.47 15.08 -5.67
CA HIS A 245 -7.34 15.99 -4.52
C HIS A 245 -5.94 16.59 -4.40
N LEU A 246 -4.88 15.81 -4.63
CA LEU A 246 -3.50 16.29 -4.61
C LEU A 246 -3.21 17.27 -5.76
N ARG A 247 -3.75 17.01 -6.97
CA ARG A 247 -3.70 17.96 -8.09
C ARG A 247 -4.39 19.28 -7.73
N ALA A 248 -5.64 19.23 -7.28
CA ALA A 248 -6.40 20.42 -6.89
C ALA A 248 -5.73 21.22 -5.75
N ALA A 249 -5.10 20.54 -4.78
CA ALA A 249 -4.31 21.18 -3.75
C ALA A 249 -3.05 21.86 -4.31
N ASN A 250 -2.33 21.19 -5.22
CA ASN A 250 -1.13 21.74 -5.86
C ASN A 250 -1.47 22.90 -6.82
N ASP A 251 -2.60 22.85 -7.52
CA ASP A 251 -3.12 23.97 -8.33
C ASP A 251 -3.49 25.17 -7.45
N LYS A 252 -4.13 24.96 -6.30
CA LYS A 252 -4.37 26.04 -5.31
C LYS A 252 -3.07 26.61 -4.74
N LEU A 253 -2.05 25.77 -4.49
CA LEU A 253 -0.73 26.24 -4.06
C LEU A 253 -0.01 27.04 -5.15
N ARG A 254 -0.05 26.60 -6.43
CA ARG A 254 0.52 27.34 -7.57
C ARG A 254 -0.14 28.70 -7.70
N VAL A 255 -1.47 28.77 -7.76
CA VAL A 255 -2.21 30.05 -7.81
C VAL A 255 -1.90 30.93 -6.60
N GLY A 256 -1.76 30.36 -5.40
CA GLY A 256 -1.35 31.09 -4.19
C GLY A 256 0.10 31.58 -4.20
N CYS A 257 0.99 30.94 -4.98
CA CYS A 257 2.34 31.43 -5.23
C CYS A 257 2.35 32.51 -6.31
N ASP A 258 1.66 32.30 -7.44
CA ASP A 258 1.52 33.29 -8.52
C ASP A 258 0.93 34.62 -8.00
N GLU A 259 -0.06 34.54 -7.11
CA GLU A 259 -0.68 35.66 -6.42
C GLU A 259 0.30 36.42 -5.50
N LYS A 260 1.21 35.70 -4.83
CA LYS A 260 2.28 36.31 -4.00
C LYS A 260 3.37 36.93 -4.87
N CYS A 261 3.77 36.27 -5.95
CA CYS A 261 4.72 36.81 -6.92
C CYS A 261 4.22 38.12 -7.51
N ARG A 262 2.97 38.18 -8.00
CA ARG A 262 2.34 39.43 -8.47
C ARG A 262 2.34 40.53 -7.41
N LYS A 263 1.96 40.20 -6.16
CA LYS A 263 1.97 41.19 -5.06
C LYS A 263 3.37 41.72 -4.78
N LEU A 264 4.40 40.87 -4.82
CA LEU A 264 5.81 41.28 -4.67
C LEU A 264 6.30 42.13 -5.85
N GLU A 265 5.94 41.77 -7.08
CA GLU A 265 6.22 42.57 -8.29
C GLU A 265 5.59 43.96 -8.22
N ASP A 266 4.32 44.06 -7.81
CA ASP A 266 3.63 45.34 -7.63
C ASP A 266 4.23 46.16 -6.47
N THR A 267 4.59 45.57 -5.34
CA THR A 267 5.29 46.31 -4.26
C THR A 267 6.67 46.79 -4.70
N ASN A 268 7.44 45.97 -5.41
CA ASN A 268 8.73 46.37 -5.97
C ASN A 268 8.56 47.53 -6.97
N ARG A 269 7.52 47.49 -7.80
CA ARG A 269 7.18 48.55 -8.76
C ARG A 269 6.80 49.85 -8.08
N VAL A 270 6.06 49.80 -6.97
CA VAL A 270 5.74 50.97 -6.14
C VAL A 270 7.01 51.52 -5.46
N MET A 271 7.88 50.66 -4.93
CA MET A 271 9.17 51.08 -4.34
C MET A 271 10.09 51.74 -5.37
N VAL A 272 10.18 51.22 -6.59
CA VAL A 272 10.94 51.85 -7.70
C VAL A 272 10.39 53.24 -8.03
N LEU A 273 9.06 53.39 -8.16
CA LEU A 273 8.44 54.70 -8.41
C LEU A 273 8.69 55.70 -7.27
N ALA A 274 8.65 55.25 -6.01
CA ALA A 274 8.98 56.09 -4.86
C ALA A 274 10.47 56.48 -4.81
N LEU A 275 11.37 55.57 -5.21
CA LEU A 275 12.80 55.84 -5.33
C LEU A 275 13.10 56.83 -6.45
N ASP A 276 12.44 56.73 -7.60
CA ASP A 276 12.54 57.69 -8.70
C ASP A 276 12.03 59.07 -8.28
N GLU A 277 10.86 59.16 -7.62
CA GLU A 277 10.33 60.43 -7.11
C GLU A 277 11.25 61.06 -6.03
N ALA A 278 11.87 60.24 -5.18
CA ALA A 278 12.87 60.69 -4.21
C ALA A 278 14.16 61.20 -4.90
N ASN A 279 14.58 60.55 -5.98
CA ASN A 279 15.72 60.99 -6.79
C ASN A 279 15.44 62.30 -7.54
N GLU A 280 14.23 62.51 -8.07
CA GLU A 280 13.84 63.81 -8.64
C GLU A 280 13.84 64.92 -7.59
N LYS A 281 13.25 64.68 -6.42
CA LYS A 281 13.26 65.62 -5.28
C LYS A 281 14.69 65.95 -4.83
N LYS A 282 15.59 64.95 -4.76
CA LYS A 282 17.02 65.15 -4.48
C LYS A 282 17.69 66.01 -5.56
N MET A 283 17.41 65.76 -6.84
CA MET A 283 17.98 66.55 -7.96
C MET A 283 17.54 68.02 -7.90
N ASP A 284 16.31 68.31 -7.49
CA ASP A 284 15.83 69.69 -7.28
C ASP A 284 16.39 70.35 -6.01
N GLN A 285 16.61 69.57 -4.94
CA GLN A 285 17.37 70.02 -3.77
C GLN A 285 18.82 70.35 -4.15
N GLU A 286 19.50 69.54 -4.98
CA GLU A 286 20.84 69.88 -5.47
C GLU A 286 20.86 71.11 -6.40
N LYS A 287 19.79 71.38 -7.17
CA LYS A 287 19.68 72.62 -7.97
C LYS A 287 19.55 73.84 -7.05
N THR A 288 18.71 73.79 -6.02
CA THR A 288 18.54 74.89 -5.06
C THR A 288 19.76 75.08 -4.17
N ILE A 289 20.43 74.02 -3.72
CA ILE A 289 21.72 74.10 -3.00
C ILE A 289 22.81 74.73 -3.88
N ARG A 290 22.83 74.46 -5.20
CA ARG A 290 23.74 75.16 -6.14
C ARG A 290 23.42 76.66 -6.23
N ALA A 291 22.15 77.03 -6.41
CA ALA A 291 21.73 78.43 -6.45
C ALA A 291 22.10 79.20 -5.16
N TYR A 292 21.86 78.62 -3.98
CA TYR A 292 22.28 79.23 -2.70
C TYR A 292 23.81 79.30 -2.56
N ARG A 293 24.56 78.32 -3.07
CA ARG A 293 26.03 78.36 -3.08
C ARG A 293 26.55 79.50 -3.98
N GLU A 294 25.97 79.68 -5.16
CA GLU A 294 26.29 80.78 -6.08
C GLU A 294 25.92 82.15 -5.47
N GLU A 295 24.78 82.25 -4.78
CA GLU A 295 24.41 83.47 -4.05
C GLU A 295 25.37 83.77 -2.89
N ILE A 296 25.76 82.77 -2.11
CA ILE A 296 26.77 82.89 -1.04
C ILE A 296 28.12 83.33 -1.62
N GLU A 297 28.56 82.79 -2.75
CA GLU A 297 29.80 83.21 -3.42
C GLU A 297 29.69 84.66 -3.94
N GLY A 298 28.53 85.05 -4.47
CA GLY A 298 28.23 86.44 -4.85
C GLY A 298 28.09 87.40 -3.65
N LEU A 299 27.75 86.91 -2.46
CA LEU A 299 27.76 87.67 -1.21
C LEU A 299 29.17 87.78 -0.63
N LYS A 300 29.99 86.73 -0.65
CA LYS A 300 31.43 86.77 -0.31
C LYS A 300 32.18 87.74 -1.22
N GLY A 301 31.89 87.75 -2.53
CA GLY A 301 32.46 88.72 -3.47
C GLY A 301 32.13 90.17 -3.09
N ARG A 302 30.86 90.44 -2.74
CA ARG A 302 30.42 91.75 -2.23
C ARG A 302 31.06 92.11 -0.88
N LEU A 303 31.23 91.14 0.01
CA LEU A 303 31.91 91.31 1.30
C LEU A 303 33.38 91.65 1.12
N SER A 304 34.11 90.96 0.24
CA SER A 304 35.52 91.24 -0.06
C SER A 304 35.72 92.63 -0.70
N VAL A 305 34.80 93.06 -1.57
CA VAL A 305 34.78 94.43 -2.11
C VAL A 305 34.47 95.47 -1.03
N SER A 306 33.60 95.15 -0.05
CA SER A 306 33.35 96.01 1.11
C SER A 306 34.58 96.11 2.02
N GLN A 307 35.22 94.99 2.31
CA GLN A 307 36.41 94.90 3.18
C GLN A 307 37.59 95.67 2.58
N LYS A 308 37.79 95.63 1.26
CA LYS A 308 38.76 96.49 0.56
C LYS A 308 38.44 97.99 0.68
N LYS A 309 37.16 98.39 0.69
CA LYS A 309 36.78 99.79 0.93
C LYS A 309 37.00 100.24 2.38
N CYS A 310 36.84 99.33 3.35
CA CYS A 310 37.13 99.62 4.75
C CYS A 310 38.63 99.90 4.95
N SER A 311 39.51 99.13 4.29
CA SER A 311 40.97 99.28 4.38
C SER A 311 41.53 100.65 3.96
N GLU A 312 40.79 101.42 3.15
CA GLU A 312 41.23 102.76 2.68
C GLU A 312 40.75 103.91 3.58
N ALA A 313 39.74 103.69 4.43
CA ALA A 313 39.20 104.71 5.34
C ALA A 313 40.03 104.87 6.63
N GLU A 314 40.69 103.81 7.09
CA GLU A 314 41.20 103.64 8.46
C GLU A 314 42.57 104.31 8.73
N LYS A 315 42.95 105.33 7.96
CA LYS A 315 44.23 106.07 8.13
C LYS A 315 44.11 107.58 8.33
N LYS A 316 42.93 108.12 8.64
CA LYS A 316 42.75 109.55 9.03
C LYS A 316 41.63 109.80 10.04
N ALA A 317 41.96 109.77 11.34
CA ALA A 317 41.63 110.82 12.33
C ALA A 317 42.12 110.42 13.73
N ASN A 318 42.63 111.38 14.49
CA ASN A 318 42.96 111.19 15.92
C ASN A 318 41.78 111.58 16.82
N ALA A 319 41.75 111.01 18.03
CA ALA A 319 41.01 111.50 19.19
C ALA A 319 41.55 112.88 19.67
N PRO A 320 40.97 113.58 20.69
CA PRO A 320 39.87 113.16 21.58
C PRO A 320 38.77 114.23 21.90
N LYS A 321 37.58 113.79 22.36
CA LYS A 321 37.02 114.07 23.71
C LYS A 321 35.54 113.68 23.91
N GLU A 322 35.31 112.94 25.00
CA GLU A 322 34.16 112.92 25.92
C GLU A 322 32.86 113.68 25.53
N LEU A 323 31.76 112.95 25.28
CA LEU A 323 30.38 113.22 25.80
C LEU A 323 29.31 112.28 25.20
N ARG A 324 29.35 110.97 25.54
CA ARG A 324 28.16 110.07 25.59
C ARG A 324 28.52 108.68 26.13
N GLU A 325 28.10 108.38 27.35
CA GLU A 325 28.20 107.04 27.97
C GLU A 325 26.85 106.54 28.51
N GLY A 326 25.75 107.25 28.23
CA GLY A 326 24.39 106.84 28.61
C GLY A 326 23.72 105.96 27.54
N ASP A 327 23.62 106.47 26.32
CA ASP A 327 22.83 105.84 25.25
C ASP A 327 23.38 104.47 24.81
N ASP A 328 24.71 104.31 24.81
CA ASP A 328 25.40 103.09 24.36
C ASP A 328 25.18 101.90 25.33
N VAL A 329 25.05 102.20 26.63
CA VAL A 329 24.72 101.19 27.66
C VAL A 329 23.25 100.78 27.55
N ILE A 330 22.36 101.71 27.21
CA ILE A 330 20.93 101.41 27.01
C ILE A 330 20.75 100.50 25.78
N LEU A 331 21.34 100.87 24.63
CA LEU A 331 21.29 100.04 23.41
C LEU A 331 21.83 98.63 23.64
N LYS A 332 22.91 98.48 24.42
CA LYS A 332 23.49 97.18 24.75
C LYS A 332 22.61 96.33 25.67
N LEU A 333 21.97 96.96 26.66
CA LEU A 333 20.97 96.31 27.51
C LEU A 333 19.69 95.95 26.74
N GLU A 334 19.27 96.75 25.76
CA GLU A 334 18.14 96.45 24.88
C GLU A 334 18.45 95.29 23.93
N GLU A 335 19.64 95.26 23.32
CA GLU A 335 20.12 94.10 22.55
C GLU A 335 20.16 92.82 23.38
N ASP A 336 20.75 92.86 24.58
CA ASP A 336 20.91 91.65 25.40
C ASP A 336 19.57 91.18 25.99
N ASN A 337 18.65 92.11 26.31
CA ASN A 337 17.27 91.77 26.67
C ASN A 337 16.51 91.16 25.47
N GLN A 338 16.71 91.65 24.25
CA GLN A 338 16.13 91.06 23.04
C GLN A 338 16.68 89.64 22.79
N LYS A 339 18.01 89.43 22.92
CA LYS A 339 18.65 88.11 22.82
C LYS A 339 18.07 87.13 23.86
N VAL A 340 17.89 87.56 25.10
CA VAL A 340 17.25 86.76 26.16
C VAL A 340 15.77 86.48 25.86
N GLN A 341 15.04 87.46 25.32
CA GLN A 341 13.63 87.29 24.94
C GLN A 341 13.46 86.29 23.80
N ASP A 342 14.34 86.28 22.81
CA ASP A 342 14.30 85.33 21.69
C ASP A 342 14.80 83.94 22.07
N GLN A 343 15.80 83.83 22.95
CA GLN A 343 16.14 82.56 23.61
C GLN A 343 14.95 82.00 24.42
N LEU A 344 14.21 82.86 25.13
CA LEU A 344 13.02 82.45 25.90
C LEU A 344 11.87 82.00 24.98
N LYS A 345 11.66 82.65 23.82
CA LYS A 345 10.73 82.18 22.78
C LYS A 345 11.14 80.81 22.26
N TRP A 346 12.41 80.65 21.87
CA TRP A 346 12.93 79.38 21.34
C TRP A 346 12.82 78.24 22.37
N LYS A 347 13.14 78.49 23.64
CA LYS A 347 12.94 77.49 24.71
C LYS A 347 11.47 77.15 24.94
N LYS A 348 10.54 78.11 24.86
CA LYS A 348 9.10 77.82 24.92
C LYS A 348 8.63 76.98 23.73
N GLU A 349 9.17 77.21 22.54
CA GLU A 349 8.89 76.41 21.35
C GLU A 349 9.39 74.96 21.52
N GLN A 350 10.62 74.78 22.03
CA GLN A 350 11.18 73.48 22.35
C GLN A 350 10.35 72.72 23.40
N PHE A 351 9.86 73.41 24.45
CA PHE A 351 8.95 72.79 25.41
C PHE A 351 7.59 72.42 24.78
N ARG A 352 7.02 73.24 23.90
CA ARG A 352 5.80 72.90 23.16
C ARG A 352 5.99 71.64 22.31
N HIS A 353 7.10 71.53 21.55
CA HIS A 353 7.37 70.34 20.76
C HIS A 353 7.60 69.09 21.63
N LEU A 354 8.20 69.23 22.82
CA LEU A 354 8.34 68.13 23.79
C LEU A 354 6.99 67.70 24.38
N GLU A 355 6.10 68.64 24.72
CA GLU A 355 4.73 68.35 25.17
C GLU A 355 3.92 67.65 24.06
N GLU A 356 3.97 68.16 22.83
CA GLU A 356 3.33 67.55 21.67
C GLU A 356 3.88 66.14 21.35
N ALA A 357 5.19 65.91 21.49
CA ALA A 357 5.81 64.60 21.31
C ALA A 357 5.40 63.63 22.44
N HIS A 358 5.40 64.09 23.69
CA HIS A 358 4.98 63.29 24.84
C HIS A 358 3.52 62.85 24.73
N ASP A 359 2.60 63.74 24.35
CA ASP A 359 1.19 63.39 24.21
C ASP A 359 0.89 62.57 22.94
N LYS A 360 1.67 62.70 21.86
CA LYS A 360 1.65 61.74 20.73
C LYS A 360 2.04 60.33 21.21
N LEU A 361 3.14 60.19 21.96
CA LEU A 361 3.55 58.91 22.56
C LEU A 361 2.49 58.35 23.52
N ARG A 362 1.81 59.23 24.29
CA ARG A 362 0.72 58.84 25.20
C ARG A 362 -0.49 58.27 24.45
N GLU A 363 -0.90 58.89 23.34
CA GLU A 363 -2.01 58.35 22.54
C GLU A 363 -1.60 57.10 21.72
N GLN A 364 -0.37 57.02 21.23
CA GLN A 364 0.17 55.79 20.63
C GLN A 364 0.15 54.62 21.63
N PHE A 365 0.59 54.82 22.87
CA PHE A 365 0.51 53.79 23.91
C PHE A 365 -0.93 53.38 24.25
N LYS A 366 -1.90 54.30 24.18
CA LYS A 366 -3.33 54.00 24.33
C LYS A 366 -3.93 53.26 23.12
N ALA A 367 -3.42 53.50 21.91
CA ALA A 367 -3.80 52.76 20.70
C ALA A 367 -3.28 51.32 20.81
N SER A 368 -1.96 51.15 20.94
CA SER A 368 -1.29 49.85 21.11
C SER A 368 -1.89 49.01 22.24
N LYS A 369 -2.26 49.62 23.38
CA LYS A 369 -2.97 48.91 24.46
C LYS A 369 -4.36 48.39 24.04
N LYS A 370 -5.12 49.13 23.24
CA LYS A 370 -6.43 48.69 22.72
C LYS A 370 -6.27 47.63 21.63
N GLU A 371 -5.31 47.80 20.71
CA GLU A 371 -4.97 46.79 19.72
C GLU A 371 -4.63 45.47 20.42
N TRP A 372 -3.77 45.48 21.44
CA TRP A 372 -3.46 44.29 22.25
C TRP A 372 -4.67 43.71 23.01
N GLU A 373 -5.56 44.55 23.55
CA GLU A 373 -6.81 44.07 24.18
C GLU A 373 -7.76 43.42 23.17
N ILE A 374 -7.75 43.86 21.90
CA ILE A 374 -8.52 43.28 20.78
C ILE A 374 -7.86 41.98 20.29
N GLU A 375 -6.56 41.97 20.00
CA GLU A 375 -5.78 40.77 19.62
C GLU A 375 -5.99 39.65 20.65
N LYS A 376 -5.87 39.99 21.94
CA LYS A 376 -6.09 39.07 23.05
C LYS A 376 -7.52 38.52 23.10
N SER A 377 -8.53 39.33 22.75
CA SER A 377 -9.91 38.83 22.65
C SER A 377 -10.10 37.88 21.47
N SER A 378 -9.52 38.21 20.31
CA SER A 378 -9.55 37.38 19.11
C SER A 378 -8.88 36.02 19.33
N LEU A 379 -7.72 36.00 20.01
CA LEU A 379 -7.03 34.76 20.40
C LEU A 379 -7.82 33.91 21.39
N LEU A 380 -8.58 34.51 22.31
CA LEU A 380 -9.45 33.77 23.23
C LEU A 380 -10.67 33.16 22.52
N ASP A 381 -11.23 33.87 21.55
CA ASP A 381 -12.31 33.35 20.69
C ASP A 381 -11.82 32.25 19.75
N GLU A 382 -10.60 32.38 19.19
CA GLU A 382 -9.97 31.33 18.38
C GLU A 382 -9.66 30.08 19.21
N ILE A 383 -9.08 30.22 20.41
CA ILE A 383 -8.86 29.10 21.34
C ILE A 383 -10.20 28.42 21.68
N SER A 384 -11.27 29.19 21.91
CA SER A 384 -12.61 28.66 22.19
C SER A 384 -13.22 27.91 21.00
N SER A 385 -12.98 28.41 19.78
CA SER A 385 -13.36 27.76 18.52
C SER A 385 -12.61 26.45 18.30
N LEU A 386 -11.28 26.46 18.44
CA LEU A 386 -10.42 25.29 18.34
C LEU A 386 -10.76 24.23 19.40
N GLN A 387 -11.03 24.63 20.63
CA GLN A 387 -11.46 23.72 21.69
C GLN A 387 -12.83 23.11 21.39
N THR A 388 -13.79 23.89 20.87
CA THR A 388 -15.09 23.38 20.41
C THR A 388 -14.94 22.39 19.24
N SER A 389 -14.02 22.66 18.31
CA SER A 389 -13.68 21.76 17.20
C SER A 389 -13.08 20.45 17.70
N LEU A 390 -12.10 20.49 18.61
CA LEU A 390 -11.47 19.33 19.24
C LEU A 390 -12.48 18.48 20.03
N ASP A 391 -13.39 19.11 20.77
CA ASP A 391 -14.52 18.45 21.44
C ASP A 391 -15.41 17.71 20.44
N SER A 392 -15.70 18.32 19.28
CA SER A 392 -16.51 17.71 18.23
C SER A 392 -15.82 16.51 17.58
N GLN A 393 -14.52 16.62 17.28
CA GLN A 393 -13.71 15.51 16.77
C GLN A 393 -13.60 14.36 17.78
N THR A 394 -13.45 14.69 19.07
CA THR A 394 -13.42 13.72 20.17
C THR A 394 -14.76 12.96 20.27
N ARG A 395 -15.90 13.64 20.10
CA ARG A 395 -17.23 12.99 20.05
C ARG A 395 -17.39 12.09 18.81
N ILE A 396 -16.92 12.53 17.64
CA ILE A 396 -16.95 11.75 16.39
C ILE A 396 -16.08 10.48 16.52
N SER A 397 -14.86 10.62 17.07
CA SER A 397 -13.96 9.48 17.33
C SER A 397 -14.59 8.47 18.29
N ASN A 398 -15.23 8.95 19.37
CA ASN A 398 -15.99 8.09 20.28
C ASN A 398 -17.19 7.40 19.61
N ASP A 399 -17.97 8.05 18.73
CA ASP A 399 -19.04 7.37 17.98
C ASP A 399 -18.49 6.29 17.04
N LEU A 400 -17.40 6.59 16.32
CA LEU A 400 -16.73 5.62 15.45
C LEU A 400 -16.21 4.41 16.24
N GLN A 401 -15.62 4.63 17.42
CA GLN A 401 -15.19 3.56 18.32
C GLN A 401 -16.37 2.72 18.82
N ASN A 402 -17.47 3.36 19.25
CA ASN A 402 -18.70 2.67 19.66
C ASN A 402 -19.33 1.87 18.51
N ARG A 403 -19.28 2.38 17.28
CA ARG A 403 -19.76 1.69 16.08
C ARG A 403 -18.88 0.50 15.72
N LEU A 404 -17.56 0.66 15.77
CA LEU A 404 -16.61 -0.44 15.58
C LEU A 404 -16.82 -1.54 16.62
N GLN A 405 -17.04 -1.19 17.89
CA GLN A 405 -17.35 -2.16 18.94
C GLN A 405 -18.65 -2.94 18.64
N ARG A 406 -19.71 -2.27 18.16
CA ARG A 406 -20.96 -2.93 17.73
C ARG A 406 -20.74 -3.84 16.51
N CYS A 407 -19.94 -3.41 15.54
CA CYS A 407 -19.57 -4.23 14.38
C CYS A 407 -18.82 -5.50 14.81
N ASN A 408 -17.85 -5.38 15.73
CA ASN A 408 -17.10 -6.52 16.24
C ASN A 408 -18.00 -7.49 17.06
N GLN A 409 -18.99 -6.97 17.80
CA GLN A 409 -19.99 -7.79 18.48
C GLN A 409 -20.92 -8.52 17.50
N ALA A 410 -21.36 -7.85 16.43
CA ALA A 410 -22.16 -8.46 15.37
C ALA A 410 -21.36 -9.52 14.59
N LEU A 411 -20.08 -9.27 14.30
CA LEU A 411 -19.17 -10.24 13.68
C LEU A 411 -18.98 -11.47 14.56
N ALA A 412 -18.76 -11.30 15.87
CA ALA A 412 -18.65 -12.41 16.81
C ALA A 412 -19.95 -13.23 16.93
N HIS A 413 -21.12 -12.59 16.79
CA HIS A 413 -22.40 -13.29 16.69
C HIS A 413 -22.49 -14.12 15.40
N GLU A 414 -22.15 -13.53 14.24
CA GLU A 414 -22.22 -14.22 12.96
C GLU A 414 -21.16 -15.33 12.82
N GLU A 415 -19.98 -15.17 13.39
CA GLU A 415 -19.01 -16.27 13.55
C GLU A 415 -19.58 -17.41 14.40
N SER A 416 -20.26 -17.09 15.49
CA SER A 416 -20.88 -18.10 16.37
C SER A 416 -22.03 -18.81 15.64
N ARG A 417 -22.80 -18.07 14.84
CA ARG A 417 -23.84 -18.62 13.95
C ARG A 417 -23.24 -19.49 12.84
N ARG A 418 -22.11 -19.09 12.25
CA ARG A 418 -21.34 -19.88 11.26
C ARG A 418 -20.89 -21.21 11.88
N LYS A 419 -20.24 -21.17 13.05
CA LYS A 419 -19.78 -22.35 13.79
C LYS A 419 -20.95 -23.29 14.16
N TYR A 420 -22.11 -22.75 14.54
CA TYR A 420 -23.32 -23.55 14.82
C TYR A 420 -23.91 -24.23 13.55
N LEU A 421 -23.91 -23.53 12.42
CA LEU A 421 -24.34 -24.11 11.14
C LEU A 421 -23.34 -25.14 10.60
N GLU A 422 -22.04 -24.90 10.76
CA GLU A 422 -20.94 -25.81 10.43
C GLU A 422 -21.04 -27.14 11.20
N VAL A 423 -21.41 -27.09 12.49
CA VAL A 423 -21.74 -28.29 13.29
C VAL A 423 -23.00 -29.00 12.78
N GLN A 424 -24.08 -28.28 12.45
CA GLN A 424 -25.29 -28.90 11.88
C GLN A 424 -25.00 -29.56 10.53
N VAL A 425 -24.26 -28.92 9.63
CA VAL A 425 -23.87 -29.49 8.32
C VAL A 425 -23.05 -30.76 8.53
N SER A 426 -22.10 -30.75 9.47
CA SER A 426 -21.31 -31.93 9.84
C SER A 426 -22.21 -33.07 10.38
N GLU A 427 -23.21 -32.75 11.20
CA GLU A 427 -24.17 -33.74 11.71
C GLU A 427 -25.06 -34.31 10.59
N PHE A 428 -25.57 -33.47 9.68
CA PHE A 428 -26.33 -33.92 8.52
C PHE A 428 -25.48 -34.80 7.60
N GLN A 429 -24.23 -34.42 7.32
CA GLN A 429 -23.31 -35.21 6.51
C GLN A 429 -23.05 -36.58 7.14
N THR A 430 -22.80 -36.63 8.46
CA THR A 430 -22.65 -37.89 9.21
C THR A 430 -23.93 -38.77 9.14
N ARG A 431 -25.11 -38.15 9.24
CA ARG A 431 -26.41 -38.85 9.09
C ARG A 431 -26.60 -39.39 7.67
N PHE A 432 -26.20 -38.65 6.63
CA PHE A 432 -26.25 -39.12 5.24
C PHE A 432 -25.30 -40.30 5.00
N GLU A 433 -24.07 -40.25 5.51
CA GLU A 433 -23.09 -41.33 5.39
C GLU A 433 -23.57 -42.64 6.06
N ASN A 434 -24.22 -42.51 7.23
CA ASN A 434 -24.85 -43.64 7.91
C ASN A 434 -26.00 -44.24 7.07
N VAL A 435 -26.91 -43.41 6.54
CA VAL A 435 -28.03 -43.87 5.69
C VAL A 435 -27.53 -44.47 4.36
N PHE A 436 -26.42 -43.97 3.82
CA PHE A 436 -25.77 -44.56 2.65
C PHE A 436 -25.19 -45.94 2.97
N SER A 437 -24.55 -46.10 4.13
CA SER A 437 -24.04 -47.37 4.64
C SER A 437 -25.17 -48.39 4.86
N GLU A 438 -26.25 -48.00 5.53
CA GLU A 438 -27.45 -48.83 5.74
C GLU A 438 -28.08 -49.28 4.40
N ARG A 439 -28.07 -48.41 3.38
CA ARG A 439 -28.56 -48.73 2.04
C ARG A 439 -27.68 -49.77 1.33
N GLU A 440 -26.36 -49.65 1.44
CA GLU A 440 -25.42 -50.57 0.79
C GLU A 440 -25.41 -51.95 1.51
N ASP A 441 -25.61 -51.98 2.83
CA ASP A 441 -25.88 -53.21 3.60
C ASP A 441 -27.21 -53.86 3.17
N ALA A 442 -28.29 -53.08 3.06
CA ALA A 442 -29.60 -53.60 2.62
C ALA A 442 -29.56 -54.14 1.18
N LYS A 443 -28.83 -53.47 0.28
CA LYS A 443 -28.53 -53.95 -1.07
C LYS A 443 -27.74 -55.26 -1.04
N SER A 444 -26.69 -55.35 -0.23
CA SER A 444 -25.89 -56.58 -0.07
C SER A 444 -26.72 -57.77 0.44
N GLN A 445 -27.68 -57.51 1.34
CA GLN A 445 -28.66 -58.50 1.79
C GLN A 445 -29.61 -58.94 0.66
N LEU A 446 -30.12 -58.01 -0.16
CA LEU A 446 -30.98 -58.31 -1.31
C LEU A 446 -30.23 -59.12 -2.40
N GLU A 447 -28.97 -58.81 -2.66
CA GLU A 447 -28.12 -59.58 -3.58
C GLU A 447 -27.89 -61.00 -3.06
N CYS A 448 -27.64 -61.17 -1.75
CA CYS A 448 -27.51 -62.48 -1.11
C CYS A 448 -28.80 -63.31 -1.21
N LEU A 449 -29.96 -62.71 -0.90
CA LEU A 449 -31.28 -63.34 -1.03
C LEU A 449 -31.61 -63.71 -2.48
N THR A 450 -31.20 -62.88 -3.44
CA THR A 450 -31.37 -63.15 -4.88
C THR A 450 -30.53 -64.34 -5.32
N ALA A 451 -29.24 -64.38 -4.96
CA ALA A 451 -28.37 -65.53 -5.22
C ALA A 451 -28.86 -66.82 -4.56
N GLN A 452 -29.44 -66.74 -3.36
CA GLN A 452 -30.09 -67.87 -2.70
C GLN A 452 -31.33 -68.35 -3.47
N ARG A 453 -32.17 -67.43 -3.95
CA ARG A 453 -33.32 -67.74 -4.81
C ARG A 453 -32.90 -68.43 -6.10
N ASP A 454 -31.88 -67.90 -6.78
CA ASP A 454 -31.41 -68.47 -8.05
C ASP A 454 -30.76 -69.85 -7.87
N LYS A 455 -30.07 -70.07 -6.75
CA LYS A 455 -29.59 -71.40 -6.33
C LYS A 455 -30.75 -72.38 -6.09
N GLN A 456 -31.83 -71.95 -5.46
CA GLN A 456 -33.05 -72.76 -5.32
C GLN A 456 -33.68 -73.06 -6.69
N ILE A 457 -33.85 -72.06 -7.55
CA ILE A 457 -34.40 -72.21 -8.91
C ILE A 457 -33.54 -73.17 -9.74
N ALA A 458 -32.21 -73.09 -9.66
CA ALA A 458 -31.31 -74.03 -10.32
C ALA A 458 -31.52 -75.48 -9.82
N SER A 459 -31.63 -75.69 -8.51
CA SER A 459 -31.90 -77.03 -7.94
C SER A 459 -33.27 -77.58 -8.34
N LEU A 460 -34.29 -76.73 -8.43
CA LEU A 460 -35.63 -77.10 -8.88
C LEU A 460 -35.66 -77.43 -10.38
N ARG A 461 -34.96 -76.64 -11.23
CA ARG A 461 -34.79 -76.94 -12.65
C ARG A 461 -34.07 -78.27 -12.87
N GLN A 462 -33.00 -78.54 -12.11
CA GLN A 462 -32.28 -79.81 -12.19
C GLN A 462 -33.16 -80.98 -11.73
N SER A 463 -33.91 -80.84 -10.62
CA SER A 463 -34.84 -81.87 -10.16
C SER A 463 -35.96 -82.13 -11.18
N LEU A 464 -36.53 -81.07 -11.78
CA LEU A 464 -37.55 -81.17 -12.82
C LEU A 464 -37.01 -81.92 -14.05
N SER A 465 -35.81 -81.57 -14.51
CA SER A 465 -35.14 -82.25 -15.63
C SER A 465 -34.91 -83.74 -15.34
N THR A 466 -34.45 -84.11 -14.13
CA THR A 466 -34.29 -85.53 -13.76
C THR A 466 -35.63 -86.28 -13.71
N LYS A 467 -36.72 -85.62 -13.32
CA LYS A 467 -38.07 -86.21 -13.38
C LYS A 467 -38.57 -86.36 -14.81
N GLU A 468 -38.32 -85.37 -15.67
CA GLU A 468 -38.66 -85.42 -17.10
C GLU A 468 -37.98 -86.59 -17.81
N THR A 469 -36.69 -86.83 -17.54
CA THR A 469 -35.99 -88.02 -18.06
C THR A 469 -36.55 -89.33 -17.52
N PHE A 470 -36.97 -89.37 -16.24
CA PHE A 470 -37.66 -90.54 -15.67
C PHE A 470 -39.03 -90.80 -16.29
N TYR A 471 -39.79 -89.75 -16.63
CA TYR A 471 -41.07 -89.91 -17.33
C TYR A 471 -40.88 -90.41 -18.76
N LYS A 472 -39.90 -89.89 -19.51
CA LYS A 472 -39.59 -90.36 -20.87
C LYS A 472 -39.15 -91.83 -20.90
N GLU A 473 -38.37 -92.27 -19.91
CA GLU A 473 -38.04 -93.69 -19.71
C GLU A 473 -39.29 -94.51 -19.37
N MET A 474 -40.16 -94.02 -18.48
CA MET A 474 -41.43 -94.69 -18.12
C MET A 474 -42.37 -94.84 -19.32
N GLU A 475 -42.48 -93.82 -20.17
CA GLU A 475 -43.27 -93.86 -21.41
C GLU A 475 -42.70 -94.89 -22.39
N TYR A 476 -41.37 -94.91 -22.58
CA TYR A 476 -40.69 -95.91 -23.42
C TYR A 476 -40.94 -97.36 -22.93
N GLN A 477 -40.74 -97.63 -21.64
CA GLN A 477 -41.00 -98.95 -21.05
C GLN A 477 -42.49 -99.33 -21.14
N THR A 478 -43.40 -98.36 -20.97
CA THR A 478 -44.84 -98.59 -21.11
C THR A 478 -45.22 -98.93 -22.56
N GLY A 479 -44.67 -98.21 -23.54
CA GLY A 479 -44.86 -98.52 -24.96
C GLY A 479 -44.35 -99.91 -25.33
N LYS A 480 -43.16 -100.29 -24.83
CA LYS A 480 -42.60 -101.63 -25.03
C LYS A 480 -43.50 -102.72 -24.44
N LEU A 481 -43.95 -102.57 -23.20
CA LEU A 481 -44.85 -103.53 -22.55
C LEU A 481 -46.22 -103.61 -23.23
N GLN A 482 -46.70 -102.53 -23.83
CA GLN A 482 -47.91 -102.54 -24.67
C GLN A 482 -47.71 -103.31 -25.97
N GLN A 483 -46.56 -103.15 -26.64
CA GLN A 483 -46.21 -103.91 -27.85
C GLN A 483 -46.09 -105.41 -27.54
N GLU A 484 -45.36 -105.80 -26.49
CA GLU A 484 -45.23 -107.21 -26.07
C GLU A 484 -46.61 -107.83 -25.75
N ASN A 485 -47.53 -107.07 -25.14
CA ASN A 485 -48.91 -107.51 -24.92
C ASN A 485 -49.71 -107.64 -26.23
N GLN A 486 -49.47 -106.78 -27.22
CA GLN A 486 -50.12 -106.84 -28.52
C GLN A 486 -49.67 -108.09 -29.30
N GLU A 487 -48.37 -108.39 -29.28
CA GLU A 487 -47.78 -109.58 -29.91
C GLU A 487 -48.27 -110.87 -29.24
N LEU A 488 -48.28 -110.95 -27.91
CA LEU A 488 -48.85 -112.09 -27.17
C LEU A 488 -50.34 -112.32 -27.49
N ARG A 489 -51.13 -111.26 -27.71
CA ARG A 489 -52.54 -111.37 -28.13
C ARG A 489 -52.70 -111.90 -29.56
N ILE A 490 -51.73 -111.64 -30.45
CA ILE A 490 -51.72 -112.19 -31.81
C ILE A 490 -51.40 -113.68 -31.75
N SER A 491 -50.33 -114.10 -31.07
CA SER A 491 -49.99 -115.51 -30.93
C SER A 491 -51.06 -116.34 -30.19
N LEU A 492 -51.81 -115.72 -29.25
CA LEU A 492 -52.96 -116.38 -28.62
C LEU A 492 -54.10 -116.64 -29.63
N LYS A 493 -54.37 -115.71 -30.56
CA LYS A 493 -55.33 -115.92 -31.66
C LYS A 493 -54.86 -117.01 -32.61
N GLU A 494 -53.59 -116.99 -33.01
CA GLU A 494 -53.02 -118.00 -33.92
C GLU A 494 -53.13 -119.42 -33.33
N LEU A 495 -52.88 -119.58 -32.03
CA LEU A 495 -53.12 -120.85 -31.31
C LEU A 495 -54.60 -121.22 -31.26
N GLN A 496 -55.50 -120.25 -31.06
CA GLN A 496 -56.94 -120.47 -31.00
C GLN A 496 -57.53 -120.85 -32.38
N GLU A 497 -57.00 -120.29 -33.47
CA GLU A 497 -57.38 -120.63 -34.85
C GLU A 497 -56.79 -121.98 -35.29
N ALA A 498 -55.54 -122.28 -34.91
CA ALA A 498 -54.94 -123.61 -35.10
C ALA A 498 -55.74 -124.73 -34.41
N GLN A 499 -56.36 -124.44 -33.27
CA GLN A 499 -57.19 -125.40 -32.53
C GLN A 499 -58.56 -125.68 -33.19
N ILE A 500 -58.96 -124.90 -34.20
CA ILE A 500 -60.24 -125.06 -34.93
C ILE A 500 -60.11 -125.97 -36.17
N GLN A 501 -58.89 -126.24 -36.66
CA GLN A 501 -58.63 -127.04 -37.88
C GLN A 501 -58.43 -128.55 -37.62
N ALA A 502 -58.60 -129.05 -36.39
CA ALA A 502 -58.43 -130.47 -36.04
C ALA A 502 -59.77 -131.24 -36.02
N ALA A 503 -59.80 -132.40 -36.70
CA ALA A 503 -61.02 -133.13 -37.05
C ALA A 503 -61.69 -133.91 -35.87
N PRO A 504 -63.00 -134.26 -35.96
CA PRO A 504 -63.81 -134.74 -34.83
C PRO A 504 -63.93 -136.29 -34.70
N GLY A 505 -64.23 -136.80 -33.50
CA GLY A 505 -64.76 -138.17 -33.36
C GLY A 505 -64.83 -138.83 -31.97
N SER A 506 -65.98 -138.73 -31.28
CA SER A 506 -66.48 -139.70 -30.26
C SER A 506 -65.68 -139.84 -28.92
N PRO A 507 -66.10 -140.67 -27.93
CA PRO A 507 -67.43 -140.71 -27.30
C PRO A 507 -67.35 -140.72 -25.75
N SER A 508 -67.54 -139.57 -25.07
CA SER A 508 -67.52 -139.49 -23.59
C SER A 508 -68.62 -138.60 -22.95
N LEU A 509 -69.53 -138.09 -23.78
CA LEU A 509 -70.43 -136.97 -23.48
C LEU A 509 -71.35 -137.13 -22.25
N ALA A 510 -71.73 -138.36 -21.88
CA ALA A 510 -72.58 -138.61 -20.72
C ALA A 510 -71.87 -138.30 -19.38
N LYS A 511 -70.59 -138.66 -19.26
CA LYS A 511 -69.79 -138.41 -18.04
C LYS A 511 -69.39 -136.94 -17.93
N LEU A 512 -69.21 -136.27 -19.07
CA LEU A 512 -69.06 -134.82 -19.15
C LEU A 512 -70.36 -134.08 -18.79
N ARG A 513 -71.55 -134.49 -19.24
CA ARG A 513 -72.82 -133.81 -18.88
C ARG A 513 -73.11 -133.77 -17.38
N ASN A 514 -72.78 -134.81 -16.63
CA ASN A 514 -72.97 -134.81 -15.16
C ASN A 514 -71.92 -133.95 -14.44
N LYS A 515 -70.67 -133.92 -14.92
CA LYS A 515 -69.66 -132.94 -14.46
C LYS A 515 -70.06 -131.51 -14.82
N LEU A 516 -70.61 -131.29 -16.02
CA LEU A 516 -71.07 -130.00 -16.49
C LEU A 516 -72.21 -129.48 -15.60
N LYS A 517 -73.23 -130.27 -15.28
CA LYS A 517 -74.27 -129.86 -14.31
C LYS A 517 -73.73 -129.54 -12.91
N SER A 518 -72.72 -130.28 -12.44
CA SER A 518 -72.04 -129.95 -11.17
C SER A 518 -71.24 -128.65 -11.27
N LEU A 519 -70.63 -128.38 -12.43
CA LEU A 519 -69.86 -127.17 -12.68
C LEU A 519 -70.77 -125.95 -12.89
N GLU A 520 -71.88 -126.10 -13.62
CA GLU A 520 -72.96 -125.11 -13.79
C GLU A 520 -73.58 -124.72 -12.44
N GLN A 521 -73.74 -125.69 -11.53
CA GLN A 521 -74.20 -125.38 -10.17
C GLN A 521 -73.15 -124.57 -9.40
N MET A 522 -71.89 -125.04 -9.33
CA MET A 522 -70.83 -124.24 -8.71
C MET A 522 -70.61 -122.89 -9.40
N HIS A 523 -70.89 -122.78 -10.70
CA HIS A 523 -70.78 -121.53 -11.44
C HIS A 523 -71.95 -120.58 -11.14
N ARG A 524 -73.17 -121.08 -10.88
CA ARG A 524 -74.26 -120.26 -10.32
C ARG A 524 -73.95 -119.77 -8.91
N ASP A 525 -73.40 -120.63 -8.05
CA ASP A 525 -73.05 -120.28 -6.67
C ASP A 525 -71.82 -119.33 -6.64
N CYS A 526 -70.88 -119.50 -7.57
CA CYS A 526 -69.76 -118.59 -7.81
C CYS A 526 -70.24 -117.24 -8.38
N ILE A 527 -71.17 -117.24 -9.35
CA ILE A 527 -71.82 -116.02 -9.87
C ILE A 527 -72.60 -115.31 -8.77
N ALA A 528 -73.22 -116.01 -7.82
CA ALA A 528 -73.84 -115.39 -6.65
C ALA A 528 -72.80 -114.68 -5.77
N SER A 529 -71.67 -115.33 -5.46
CA SER A 529 -70.58 -114.69 -4.69
C SER A 529 -69.89 -113.54 -5.44
N HIS A 530 -69.74 -113.66 -6.76
CA HIS A 530 -69.24 -112.59 -7.61
C HIS A 530 -70.24 -111.44 -7.70
N ARG A 531 -71.55 -111.68 -7.78
CA ARG A 531 -72.58 -110.63 -7.74
C ARG A 531 -72.64 -109.91 -6.40
N VAL A 532 -72.37 -110.59 -5.28
CA VAL A 532 -72.23 -109.93 -3.98
C VAL A 532 -71.01 -109.01 -3.99
N LYS A 533 -69.85 -109.46 -4.49
CA LYS A 533 -68.67 -108.61 -4.64
C LYS A 533 -68.85 -107.50 -5.68
N GLU A 534 -69.55 -107.76 -6.78
CA GLU A 534 -69.86 -106.79 -7.82
C GLU A 534 -70.81 -105.71 -7.30
N ALA A 535 -71.75 -106.07 -6.41
CA ALA A 535 -72.57 -105.12 -5.67
C ALA A 535 -71.77 -104.35 -4.59
N GLU A 536 -70.87 -105.00 -3.85
CA GLU A 536 -69.95 -104.31 -2.93
C GLU A 536 -69.06 -103.30 -3.68
N TRP A 537 -68.48 -103.70 -4.81
CA TRP A 537 -67.61 -102.85 -5.63
C TRP A 537 -68.39 -101.78 -6.38
N SER A 538 -69.62 -102.05 -6.85
CA SER A 538 -70.52 -101.02 -7.37
C SER A 538 -70.90 -100.01 -6.29
N SER A 539 -71.24 -100.47 -5.08
CA SER A 539 -71.53 -99.57 -3.95
C SER A 539 -70.30 -98.73 -3.55
N ARG A 540 -69.10 -99.32 -3.60
CA ARG A 540 -67.84 -98.58 -3.39
C ARG A 540 -67.53 -97.59 -4.52
N LEU A 541 -67.87 -97.94 -5.77
CA LEU A 541 -67.73 -97.09 -6.94
C LEU A 541 -68.75 -95.94 -6.90
N GLU A 542 -69.99 -96.18 -6.46
CA GLU A 542 -71.01 -95.15 -6.22
C GLU A 542 -70.60 -94.25 -5.05
N SER A 543 -70.03 -94.80 -3.97
CA SER A 543 -69.48 -94.00 -2.87
C SER A 543 -68.35 -93.08 -3.35
N MET A 544 -67.36 -93.63 -4.08
CA MET A 544 -66.28 -92.83 -4.66
C MET A 544 -66.79 -91.87 -5.74
N THR A 545 -67.86 -92.20 -6.47
CA THR A 545 -68.51 -91.31 -7.45
C THR A 545 -69.28 -90.21 -6.75
N GLY A 546 -69.86 -90.47 -5.57
CA GLY A 546 -70.45 -89.48 -4.67
C GLY A 546 -69.40 -88.52 -4.13
N GLU A 547 -68.26 -89.03 -3.66
CA GLU A 547 -67.12 -88.22 -3.21
C GLU A 547 -66.48 -87.44 -4.37
N LEU A 548 -66.31 -88.05 -5.55
CA LEU A 548 -65.79 -87.39 -6.74
C LEU A 548 -66.76 -86.31 -7.25
N ASN A 549 -68.08 -86.57 -7.24
CA ASN A 549 -69.08 -85.56 -7.59
C ASN A 549 -69.15 -84.46 -6.54
N LYS A 550 -69.01 -84.77 -5.25
CA LYS A 550 -68.90 -83.77 -4.18
C LYS A 550 -67.66 -82.89 -4.39
N HIS A 551 -66.49 -83.48 -4.62
CA HIS A 551 -65.28 -82.73 -4.94
C HIS A 551 -65.37 -81.98 -6.28
N LYS A 552 -66.14 -82.47 -7.26
CA LYS A 552 -66.45 -81.77 -8.52
C LYS A 552 -67.42 -80.60 -8.32
N SER A 553 -68.35 -80.69 -7.36
CA SER A 553 -69.19 -79.57 -6.93
C SER A 553 -68.43 -78.56 -6.07
N GLU A 554 -67.53 -79.01 -5.19
CA GLU A 554 -66.60 -78.15 -4.46
C GLU A 554 -65.63 -77.45 -5.43
N LEU A 555 -65.08 -78.16 -6.42
CA LEU A 555 -64.27 -77.59 -7.50
C LEU A 555 -65.11 -76.64 -8.36
N GLY A 556 -66.33 -76.99 -8.75
CA GLY A 556 -67.25 -76.10 -9.46
C GLY A 556 -67.62 -74.85 -8.68
N SER A 557 -67.71 -74.92 -7.34
CA SER A 557 -67.89 -73.74 -6.49
C SER A 557 -66.62 -72.88 -6.39
N LYS A 558 -65.44 -73.52 -6.46
CA LYS A 558 -64.15 -72.82 -6.54
C LYS A 558 -63.91 -72.23 -7.92
N ASP A 559 -64.33 -72.87 -9.00
CA ASP A 559 -64.31 -72.34 -10.37
C ASP A 559 -65.33 -71.21 -10.52
N ALA A 560 -66.48 -71.28 -9.84
CA ALA A 560 -67.42 -70.16 -9.73
C ALA A 560 -66.83 -68.99 -8.93
N ALA A 561 -66.10 -69.26 -7.83
CA ALA A 561 -65.40 -68.23 -7.06
C ALA A 561 -64.18 -67.66 -7.82
N ILE A 562 -63.45 -68.48 -8.59
CA ILE A 562 -62.37 -68.07 -9.49
C ILE A 562 -62.94 -67.31 -10.69
N SER A 563 -64.15 -67.63 -11.15
CA SER A 563 -64.87 -66.87 -12.17
C SER A 563 -65.40 -65.55 -11.61
N GLY A 564 -65.84 -65.51 -10.35
CA GLY A 564 -66.16 -64.28 -9.63
C GLY A 564 -64.93 -63.38 -9.48
N LEU A 565 -63.83 -63.91 -8.92
CA LEU A 565 -62.56 -63.21 -8.82
C LEU A 565 -61.95 -62.86 -10.19
N ARG A 566 -62.20 -63.64 -11.25
CA ARG A 566 -61.86 -63.27 -12.62
C ARG A 566 -62.75 -62.16 -13.16
N MET A 567 -64.06 -62.17 -12.88
CA MET A 567 -64.95 -61.09 -13.29
C MET A 567 -64.64 -59.80 -12.52
N GLU A 568 -64.27 -59.88 -11.24
CA GLU A 568 -63.79 -58.75 -10.43
C GLU A 568 -62.41 -58.27 -10.90
N LEU A 569 -61.45 -59.18 -11.16
CA LEU A 569 -60.14 -58.81 -11.69
C LEU A 569 -60.24 -58.26 -13.12
N GLU A 570 -61.09 -58.83 -13.97
CA GLU A 570 -61.41 -58.30 -15.29
C GLU A 570 -62.21 -57.00 -15.20
N GLN A 571 -63.01 -56.78 -14.15
CA GLN A 571 -63.70 -55.51 -13.97
C GLN A 571 -62.73 -54.44 -13.50
N MET A 572 -61.89 -54.72 -12.51
CA MET A 572 -60.75 -53.88 -12.13
C MET A 572 -59.79 -53.64 -13.29
N LEU A 573 -59.59 -54.62 -14.19
CA LEU A 573 -58.82 -54.45 -15.42
C LEU A 573 -59.61 -53.69 -16.49
N ARG A 574 -60.93 -53.83 -16.62
CA ARG A 574 -61.76 -53.00 -17.51
C ARG A 574 -61.78 -51.54 -17.05
N ASP A 575 -61.81 -51.31 -15.75
CA ASP A 575 -61.84 -49.98 -15.11
C ASP A 575 -60.45 -49.35 -15.08
N CYS A 576 -59.38 -50.13 -14.83
CA CYS A 576 -58.01 -49.66 -14.96
C CYS A 576 -57.60 -49.49 -16.44
N THR A 577 -58.10 -50.33 -17.36
CA THR A 577 -57.86 -50.18 -18.81
C THR A 577 -58.73 -49.10 -19.42
N SER A 578 -59.91 -48.78 -18.87
CA SER A 578 -60.69 -47.61 -19.32
C SER A 578 -60.13 -46.31 -18.74
N ASN A 579 -59.59 -46.29 -17.51
CA ASN A 579 -58.79 -45.17 -17.02
C ASN A 579 -57.48 -45.00 -17.80
N LEU A 580 -56.74 -46.09 -18.08
CA LEU A 580 -55.54 -46.03 -18.92
C LEU A 580 -55.88 -45.66 -20.36
N LYS A 581 -56.98 -46.17 -20.95
CA LYS A 581 -57.43 -45.75 -22.29
C LYS A 581 -58.00 -44.34 -22.32
N ALA A 582 -58.56 -43.82 -21.23
CA ALA A 582 -58.91 -42.42 -21.11
C ALA A 582 -57.64 -41.55 -21.10
N LYS A 583 -56.62 -41.93 -20.33
CA LYS A 583 -55.29 -41.29 -20.33
C LYS A 583 -54.53 -41.45 -21.65
N GLU A 584 -54.71 -42.57 -22.34
CA GLU A 584 -54.15 -42.84 -23.67
C GLU A 584 -54.91 -42.07 -24.76
N TYR A 585 -56.24 -41.89 -24.64
CA TYR A 585 -57.01 -40.98 -25.49
C TYR A 585 -56.64 -39.52 -25.22
N GLU A 586 -56.43 -39.12 -23.97
CA GLU A 586 -56.02 -37.78 -23.56
C GLU A 586 -54.61 -37.47 -24.09
N CYS A 587 -53.66 -38.39 -23.94
CA CYS A 587 -52.29 -38.25 -24.46
C CYS A 587 -52.23 -38.38 -26.00
N SER A 588 -53.03 -39.25 -26.62
CA SER A 588 -53.12 -39.36 -28.08
C SER A 588 -53.87 -38.19 -28.69
N SER A 589 -54.85 -37.61 -27.98
CA SER A 589 -55.51 -36.36 -28.35
C SER A 589 -54.54 -35.19 -28.27
N GLN A 590 -53.71 -35.10 -27.22
CA GLN A 590 -52.63 -34.11 -27.14
C GLN A 590 -51.60 -34.28 -28.28
N LEU A 591 -51.21 -35.52 -28.62
CA LEU A 591 -50.27 -35.81 -29.71
C LEU A 591 -50.87 -35.55 -31.12
N GLU A 592 -52.12 -35.93 -31.36
CA GLU A 592 -52.79 -35.67 -32.64
C GLU A 592 -53.16 -34.18 -32.78
N LYS A 593 -53.51 -33.50 -31.68
CA LYS A 593 -53.69 -32.04 -31.64
C LYS A 593 -52.39 -31.34 -32.02
N MET A 594 -51.24 -31.69 -31.41
CA MET A 594 -49.94 -31.16 -31.84
C MET A 594 -49.62 -31.49 -33.31
N ARG A 595 -50.00 -32.68 -33.82
CA ARG A 595 -49.80 -33.04 -35.24
C ARG A 595 -50.66 -32.17 -36.18
N VAL A 596 -51.92 -31.91 -35.81
CA VAL A 596 -52.85 -31.09 -36.59
C VAL A 596 -52.47 -29.61 -36.51
N GLU A 597 -52.05 -29.11 -35.35
CA GLU A 597 -51.49 -27.76 -35.18
C GLU A 597 -50.23 -27.57 -36.04
N LEU A 598 -49.33 -28.57 -36.09
CA LEU A 598 -48.14 -28.53 -36.95
C LEU A 598 -48.51 -28.54 -38.44
N ASN A 599 -49.50 -29.33 -38.86
CA ASN A 599 -49.98 -29.36 -40.24
C ASN A 599 -50.73 -28.08 -40.63
N ASN A 600 -51.56 -27.52 -39.76
CA ASN A 600 -52.24 -26.23 -40.01
C ASN A 600 -51.21 -25.09 -40.08
N SER A 601 -50.24 -25.07 -39.17
CA SER A 601 -49.11 -24.11 -39.21
C SER A 601 -48.33 -24.23 -40.52
N ARG A 602 -48.13 -25.46 -41.02
CA ARG A 602 -47.50 -25.73 -42.31
C ARG A 602 -48.36 -25.26 -43.48
N SER A 603 -49.66 -25.51 -43.50
CA SER A 603 -50.57 -25.04 -44.55
C SER A 603 -50.73 -23.52 -44.55
N GLU A 604 -50.70 -22.87 -43.38
CA GLU A 604 -50.57 -21.41 -43.30
C GLU A 604 -49.22 -20.93 -43.83
N LEU A 605 -48.12 -21.66 -43.60
CA LEU A 605 -46.81 -21.31 -44.15
C LEU A 605 -46.77 -21.47 -45.67
N GLU A 606 -47.35 -22.53 -46.22
CA GLU A 606 -47.47 -22.79 -47.66
C GLU A 606 -48.43 -21.77 -48.32
N SER A 607 -49.48 -21.32 -47.62
CA SER A 607 -50.35 -20.21 -48.04
C SER A 607 -49.64 -18.85 -48.01
N ARG A 608 -48.87 -18.56 -46.94
CA ARG A 608 -48.04 -17.34 -46.83
C ARG A 608 -46.93 -17.33 -47.88
N ASP A 609 -46.33 -18.49 -48.21
CA ASP A 609 -45.33 -18.62 -49.27
C ASP A 609 -45.95 -18.48 -50.68
N ALA A 610 -47.19 -18.92 -50.90
CA ALA A 610 -47.94 -18.60 -52.11
C ALA A 610 -48.22 -17.09 -52.24
N ALA A 611 -48.69 -16.44 -51.17
CA ALA A 611 -48.88 -14.98 -51.14
C ALA A 611 -47.55 -14.20 -51.28
N LEU A 612 -46.45 -14.71 -50.74
CA LEU A 612 -45.11 -14.16 -50.94
C LEU A 612 -44.57 -14.40 -52.36
N LYS A 613 -45.03 -15.43 -53.08
CA LYS A 613 -44.73 -15.62 -54.51
C LYS A 613 -45.55 -14.67 -55.38
N GLU A 614 -46.79 -14.38 -55.01
CA GLU A 614 -47.63 -13.39 -55.69
C GLU A 614 -47.08 -11.96 -55.48
N LEU A 615 -46.81 -11.57 -54.22
CA LEU A 615 -46.10 -10.33 -53.89
C LEU A 615 -44.68 -10.26 -54.48
N ARG A 616 -44.01 -11.39 -54.69
CA ARG A 616 -42.72 -11.44 -55.41
C ARG A 616 -42.91 -11.21 -56.91
N MET A 617 -43.95 -11.72 -57.55
CA MET A 617 -44.24 -11.42 -58.95
C MET A 617 -44.68 -9.96 -59.14
N GLU A 618 -45.40 -9.37 -58.18
CA GLU A 618 -45.68 -7.93 -58.15
C GLU A 618 -44.40 -7.11 -57.91
N MET A 619 -43.52 -7.51 -56.98
CA MET A 619 -42.21 -6.86 -56.82
C MET A 619 -41.32 -7.03 -58.06
N GLU A 620 -41.29 -8.19 -58.72
CA GLU A 620 -40.54 -8.40 -59.96
C GLU A 620 -41.13 -7.61 -61.13
N GLN A 621 -42.41 -7.24 -61.09
CA GLN A 621 -43.01 -6.29 -62.01
C GLN A 621 -42.60 -4.84 -61.67
N MET A 622 -42.59 -4.42 -60.41
CA MET A 622 -42.08 -3.10 -60.00
C MET A 622 -40.56 -2.96 -60.21
N HIS A 623 -39.79 -4.05 -60.07
CA HIS A 623 -38.34 -4.05 -60.23
C HIS A 623 -37.88 -4.04 -61.70
N ARG A 624 -38.81 -4.19 -62.66
CA ARG A 624 -38.56 -3.89 -64.07
C ARG A 624 -38.58 -2.39 -64.39
N ASP A 625 -39.27 -1.58 -63.58
CA ASP A 625 -39.44 -0.13 -63.78
C ASP A 625 -38.59 0.73 -62.81
N SER A 626 -37.83 0.11 -61.88
CA SER A 626 -36.94 0.82 -60.93
C SER A 626 -35.49 0.32 -61.02
N THR A 627 -34.67 1.06 -61.75
CA THR A 627 -33.28 0.70 -62.08
C THR A 627 -32.24 1.16 -61.04
N THR A 628 -31.26 0.28 -60.80
CA THR A 628 -29.85 0.56 -60.37
C THR A 628 -29.52 1.09 -58.96
N ASN A 629 -28.92 0.19 -58.16
CA ASN A 629 -27.70 0.41 -57.35
C ASN A 629 -27.64 1.53 -56.29
N GLU A 630 -28.38 1.42 -55.16
CA GLU A 630 -28.11 2.26 -53.97
C GLU A 630 -27.77 1.49 -52.68
N ALA A 631 -28.38 0.31 -52.43
CA ALA A 631 -28.22 -0.40 -51.14
C ALA A 631 -26.77 -0.73 -50.75
N LYS A 632 -25.93 -1.18 -51.69
CA LYS A 632 -24.49 -1.43 -51.43
C LYS A 632 -23.67 -0.15 -51.28
N GLY A 633 -24.14 0.98 -51.80
CA GLY A 633 -23.51 2.28 -51.59
C GLY A 633 -23.63 2.74 -50.14
N ALA A 634 -24.79 2.53 -49.52
CA ALA A 634 -25.03 2.86 -48.11
C ALA A 634 -24.13 2.04 -47.16
N GLU A 635 -23.94 0.75 -47.42
CA GLU A 635 -23.09 -0.12 -46.60
C GLU A 635 -21.59 0.26 -46.68
N TRP A 636 -21.07 0.50 -47.89
CA TRP A 636 -19.69 0.98 -48.07
C TRP A 636 -19.49 2.39 -47.50
N ASN A 637 -20.47 3.29 -47.64
CA ASN A 637 -20.40 4.61 -47.03
C ASN A 637 -20.40 4.53 -45.49
N SER A 638 -21.21 3.66 -44.90
CA SER A 638 -21.23 3.45 -43.44
C SER A 638 -19.88 2.93 -42.91
N GLN A 639 -19.23 1.99 -43.61
CA GLN A 639 -17.88 1.54 -43.26
C GLN A 639 -16.83 2.64 -43.45
N LEU A 640 -16.91 3.41 -44.55
CA LEU A 640 -16.00 4.52 -44.83
C LEU A 640 -16.13 5.64 -43.80
N GLU A 641 -17.35 5.96 -43.38
CA GLU A 641 -17.65 6.99 -42.38
C GLU A 641 -17.19 6.55 -40.98
N LYS A 642 -17.34 5.26 -40.64
CA LYS A 642 -16.74 4.67 -39.43
C LYS A 642 -15.21 4.78 -39.46
N MET A 643 -14.55 4.33 -40.52
CA MET A 643 -13.09 4.45 -40.67
C MET A 643 -12.62 5.91 -40.60
N THR A 644 -13.40 6.84 -41.18
CA THR A 644 -13.11 8.28 -41.11
C THR A 644 -13.25 8.82 -39.68
N SER A 645 -14.18 8.29 -38.89
CA SER A 645 -14.31 8.59 -37.46
C SER A 645 -13.11 8.05 -36.66
N ASP A 646 -12.73 6.80 -36.89
CA ASP A 646 -11.59 6.18 -36.20
C ASP A 646 -10.27 6.92 -36.50
N VAL A 647 -10.02 7.26 -37.77
CA VAL A 647 -8.86 8.08 -38.19
C VAL A 647 -8.89 9.49 -37.57
N ARG A 648 -10.07 10.12 -37.44
CA ARG A 648 -10.22 11.41 -36.79
C ARG A 648 -9.88 11.33 -35.29
N ASN A 649 -10.32 10.26 -34.61
CA ASN A 649 -9.99 10.02 -33.20
C ASN A 649 -8.48 9.84 -33.00
N TYR A 650 -7.81 9.06 -33.86
CA TYR A 650 -6.34 8.92 -33.80
C TYR A 650 -5.60 10.23 -34.10
N LEU A 651 -6.11 11.09 -34.99
CA LEU A 651 -5.54 12.41 -35.22
C LEU A 651 -5.70 13.33 -34.00
N SER A 652 -6.87 13.35 -33.36
CA SER A 652 -7.08 14.14 -32.14
C SER A 652 -6.27 13.61 -30.94
N GLU A 653 -6.05 12.29 -30.82
CA GLU A 653 -5.07 11.74 -29.88
C GLU A 653 -3.63 12.19 -30.19
N LEU A 654 -3.26 12.26 -31.48
CA LEU A 654 -1.92 12.68 -31.90
C LEU A 654 -1.71 14.19 -31.64
N GLU A 655 -2.71 15.03 -31.90
CA GLU A 655 -2.70 16.46 -31.57
C GLU A 655 -2.64 16.69 -30.05
N TYR A 656 -3.38 15.91 -29.25
CA TYR A 656 -3.30 15.94 -27.79
C TYR A 656 -1.89 15.57 -27.30
N LYS A 657 -1.30 14.50 -27.85
CA LYS A 657 0.05 14.04 -27.50
C LYS A 657 1.12 15.06 -27.93
N ASP A 658 1.01 15.65 -29.12
CA ASP A 658 1.88 16.75 -29.58
C ASP A 658 1.73 18.01 -28.70
N GLY A 659 0.52 18.29 -28.20
CA GLY A 659 0.27 19.27 -27.14
C GLY A 659 1.09 18.99 -25.87
N THR A 660 0.96 17.79 -25.29
CA THR A 660 1.74 17.40 -24.09
C THR A 660 3.25 17.40 -24.32
N ILE A 661 3.72 17.08 -25.53
CA ILE A 661 5.15 17.14 -25.89
C ILE A 661 5.66 18.58 -25.92
N LYS A 662 4.85 19.54 -26.41
CA LYS A 662 5.18 20.97 -26.36
C LYS A 662 5.17 21.51 -24.93
N GLU A 663 4.23 21.06 -24.11
CA GLU A 663 4.12 21.44 -22.69
C GLU A 663 5.34 20.95 -21.90
N LEU A 664 5.67 19.66 -21.98
CA LEU A 664 6.89 19.07 -21.40
C LEU A 664 8.18 19.72 -21.92
N LYS A 665 8.20 20.21 -23.18
CA LYS A 665 9.35 20.95 -23.73
C LYS A 665 9.47 22.35 -23.09
N MET A 666 8.36 23.05 -22.87
CA MET A 666 8.36 24.34 -22.16
C MET A 666 8.77 24.17 -20.69
N GLU A 667 8.30 23.11 -20.02
CA GLU A 667 8.76 22.75 -18.66
C GLU A 667 10.27 22.43 -18.63
N LEU A 668 10.80 21.70 -19.62
CA LEU A 668 12.22 21.38 -19.72
C LEU A 668 13.08 22.63 -19.99
N GLU A 669 12.60 23.56 -20.82
CA GLU A 669 13.24 24.85 -21.08
C GLU A 669 13.20 25.76 -19.85
N ALA A 670 12.10 25.80 -19.10
CA ALA A 670 11.99 26.48 -17.83
C ALA A 670 12.94 25.88 -16.75
N CYS A 671 13.03 24.56 -16.66
CA CYS A 671 13.98 23.87 -15.78
C CYS A 671 15.44 24.17 -16.16
N HIS A 672 15.75 24.30 -17.45
CA HIS A 672 17.08 24.75 -17.91
C HIS A 672 17.37 26.20 -17.52
N SER A 673 16.37 27.08 -17.62
CA SER A 673 16.48 28.48 -17.19
C SER A 673 16.76 28.57 -15.68
N LEU A 674 15.97 27.86 -14.86
CA LEU A 674 16.17 27.81 -13.40
C LEU A 674 17.53 27.19 -13.02
N SER A 675 17.98 26.16 -13.75
CA SER A 675 19.30 25.55 -13.57
C SER A 675 20.45 26.52 -13.91
N MET A 676 20.24 27.44 -14.86
CA MET A 676 21.20 28.50 -15.17
C MET A 676 21.16 29.64 -14.14
N GLN A 677 19.97 30.04 -13.67
CA GLN A 677 19.82 31.04 -12.62
C GLN A 677 20.49 30.57 -11.31
N LEU A 678 20.21 29.34 -10.86
CA LEU A 678 20.84 28.77 -9.66
C LEU A 678 22.37 28.62 -9.79
N LYS A 679 22.92 28.52 -11.00
CA LYS A 679 24.38 28.59 -11.21
C LYS A 679 24.91 30.01 -11.03
N LEU A 680 24.24 31.01 -11.60
CA LEU A 680 24.62 32.41 -11.46
C LEU A 680 24.54 32.85 -9.99
N GLU A 681 23.44 32.54 -9.29
CA GLU A 681 23.28 32.82 -7.86
C GLU A 681 24.38 32.15 -7.01
N ASN A 682 24.81 30.94 -7.36
CA ASN A 682 25.89 30.24 -6.65
C ASN A 682 27.29 30.78 -6.99
N GLU A 683 27.50 31.31 -8.21
CA GLU A 683 28.70 32.08 -8.57
C GLU A 683 28.72 33.45 -7.86
N GLU A 684 27.58 34.14 -7.76
CA GLU A 684 27.43 35.39 -6.99
C GLU A 684 27.66 35.17 -5.49
N LEU A 685 27.10 34.11 -4.90
CA LEU A 685 27.39 33.71 -3.51
C LEU A 685 28.87 33.37 -3.30
N SER A 686 29.52 32.74 -4.29
CA SER A 686 30.97 32.47 -4.26
C SER A 686 31.78 33.77 -4.29
N VAL A 687 31.40 34.74 -5.12
CA VAL A 687 32.00 36.08 -5.16
C VAL A 687 31.76 36.85 -3.86
N MET A 688 30.54 36.86 -3.32
CA MET A 688 30.23 37.47 -2.01
C MET A 688 31.05 36.84 -0.88
N LEU A 689 31.19 35.52 -0.85
CA LEU A 689 32.03 34.82 0.12
C LEU A 689 33.52 35.22 0.00
N LEU A 690 33.98 35.52 -1.22
CA LEU A 690 35.35 35.97 -1.49
C LEU A 690 35.55 37.44 -1.08
N VAL A 691 34.57 38.31 -1.32
CA VAL A 691 34.53 39.70 -0.85
C VAL A 691 34.48 39.77 0.68
N LEU A 692 33.64 38.93 1.32
CA LEU A 692 33.58 38.83 2.79
C LEU A 692 34.90 38.34 3.39
N LYS A 693 35.57 37.34 2.77
CA LYS A 693 36.90 36.89 3.18
C LYS A 693 37.96 37.99 3.03
N LEU A 694 37.90 38.80 1.97
CA LEU A 694 38.77 39.97 1.78
C LEU A 694 38.50 41.04 2.85
N GLY A 695 37.24 41.40 3.11
CA GLY A 695 36.86 42.37 4.14
C GLY A 695 37.26 41.93 5.55
N ILE A 696 37.12 40.64 5.89
CA ILE A 696 37.62 40.06 7.15
C ILE A 696 39.15 40.14 7.22
N SER A 697 39.85 39.86 6.11
CA SER A 697 41.32 39.95 6.06
C SER A 697 41.80 41.40 6.20
N GLU A 698 41.11 42.37 5.61
CA GLU A 698 41.41 43.80 5.72
C GLU A 698 41.12 44.33 7.14
N ALA A 699 40.02 43.89 7.76
CA ALA A 699 39.71 44.19 9.15
C ALA A 699 40.77 43.63 10.11
N GLN A 700 41.23 42.39 9.88
CA GLN A 700 42.33 41.79 10.63
C GLN A 700 43.64 42.58 10.44
N LEU A 701 43.95 43.04 9.22
CA LEU A 701 45.12 43.87 8.95
C LEU A 701 45.03 45.23 9.69
N LYS A 702 43.86 45.87 9.68
CA LYS A 702 43.58 47.11 10.42
C LYS A 702 43.73 46.94 11.93
N ILE A 703 43.26 45.83 12.50
CA ILE A 703 43.44 45.48 13.91
C ILE A 703 44.94 45.30 14.26
N VAL A 704 45.71 44.64 13.39
CA VAL A 704 47.18 44.48 13.58
C VAL A 704 47.91 45.82 13.51
N ASN A 705 47.55 46.70 12.56
CA ASN A 705 48.15 48.03 12.45
C ASN A 705 47.81 48.93 13.65
N GLY A 706 46.54 48.97 14.06
CA GLY A 706 46.09 49.76 15.21
C GLY A 706 46.75 49.32 16.53
N LYS A 707 47.09 48.03 16.66
CA LYS A 707 47.86 47.52 17.79
C LYS A 707 49.29 48.08 17.83
N PHE A 708 49.95 48.22 16.68
CA PHE A 708 51.28 48.84 16.58
C PHE A 708 51.28 50.33 17.00
N GLU A 709 50.18 51.05 16.77
CA GLU A 709 50.03 52.43 17.27
C GLU A 709 49.62 52.54 18.76
N MET A 710 49.12 51.46 19.36
CA MET A 710 48.90 51.40 20.81
C MET A 710 50.24 51.25 21.53
N ASP A 711 51.08 50.30 21.11
CA ASP A 711 52.39 50.02 21.71
C ASP A 711 53.32 51.26 21.72
N LEU A 712 53.16 52.18 20.76
CA LEU A 712 53.88 53.46 20.73
C LEU A 712 53.34 54.47 21.77
N ARG A 713 52.03 54.52 21.98
CA ARG A 713 51.36 55.43 22.95
C ARG A 713 51.44 54.93 24.40
N GLU A 714 51.67 53.63 24.61
CA GLU A 714 51.88 53.03 25.94
C GLU A 714 53.15 53.60 26.63
N LYS A 715 54.26 53.70 25.88
CA LYS A 715 55.56 54.18 26.38
C LYS A 715 55.55 55.63 26.86
N GLU A 716 54.74 56.50 26.25
CA GLU A 716 54.62 57.90 26.70
C GLU A 716 53.82 57.98 28.01
N LYS A 717 52.80 57.12 28.18
CA LYS A 717 51.95 57.07 29.39
C LYS A 717 52.68 56.47 30.60
N GLU A 718 53.49 55.44 30.41
CA GLU A 718 54.24 54.75 31.47
C GLU A 718 55.15 55.70 32.28
N LYS A 719 55.68 56.72 31.59
CA LYS A 719 56.50 57.80 32.17
C LYS A 719 55.71 58.69 33.14
N ASN A 720 54.46 59.01 32.80
CA ASN A 720 53.57 59.85 33.63
C ASN A 720 52.93 59.05 34.79
N ILE A 721 52.59 57.77 34.54
CA ILE A 721 52.06 56.85 35.56
C ILE A 721 53.05 56.69 36.74
N SER A 722 54.36 56.72 36.46
CA SER A 722 55.43 56.64 37.46
C SER A 722 55.37 57.75 38.53
N GLN A 723 54.86 58.94 38.22
CA GLN A 723 54.69 60.02 39.21
C GLN A 723 53.41 59.89 40.05
N LEU A 724 52.35 59.29 39.49
CA LEU A 724 51.06 59.12 40.17
C LEU A 724 51.05 57.95 41.16
N MET A 725 51.78 56.86 40.88
CA MET A 725 51.87 55.71 41.78
C MET A 725 52.35 56.09 43.19
N GLN A 726 53.31 57.02 43.30
CA GLN A 726 53.87 57.48 44.59
C GLN A 726 52.87 58.29 45.46
N GLN A 727 51.71 58.67 44.90
CA GLN A 727 50.60 59.27 45.66
C GLN A 727 49.52 58.25 46.04
N LEU A 728 49.24 57.26 45.18
CA LEU A 728 48.16 56.28 45.38
C LEU A 728 48.47 55.28 46.50
N GLU A 729 49.75 54.96 46.70
CA GLU A 729 50.24 53.99 47.69
C GLU A 729 49.79 54.29 49.14
N ARG A 730 49.48 55.56 49.45
CA ARG A 730 48.95 55.98 50.77
C ARG A 730 47.44 55.82 50.94
N LYS A 731 46.66 55.46 49.89
CA LYS A 731 45.19 55.35 49.96
C LYS A 731 44.64 53.92 49.89
N ASN A 732 45.37 52.96 49.33
CA ASN A 732 44.84 51.61 49.07
C ASN A 732 44.69 50.69 50.31
N ALA A 733 45.04 51.14 51.51
CA ALA A 733 44.88 50.37 52.75
C ALA A 733 43.41 50.16 53.19
N VAL A 734 42.42 50.77 52.51
CA VAL A 734 41.01 50.78 52.91
C VAL A 734 40.08 50.07 51.89
N LEU A 735 40.56 49.71 50.70
CA LEU A 735 39.70 49.13 49.63
C LEU A 735 39.61 47.59 49.65
N THR A 736 40.47 46.92 50.42
CA THR A 736 40.55 45.45 50.49
C THR A 736 39.34 44.77 51.15
N THR A 737 38.45 45.52 51.80
CA THR A 737 37.25 44.98 52.48
C THR A 737 35.98 44.92 51.61
N VAL A 738 36.05 45.31 50.33
CA VAL A 738 34.88 45.28 49.40
C VAL A 738 35.02 44.23 48.29
N GLN A 739 36.24 43.81 47.95
CA GLN A 739 36.51 42.88 46.84
C GLN A 739 36.12 41.41 47.08
N THR A 740 35.54 41.06 48.24
CA THR A 740 35.02 39.70 48.51
C THR A 740 33.58 39.47 48.06
N GLY A 741 32.78 40.52 47.83
CA GLY A 741 31.35 40.38 47.52
C GLY A 741 31.02 40.00 46.06
N VAL A 742 31.80 40.50 45.10
CA VAL A 742 31.47 40.44 43.66
C VAL A 742 31.67 39.03 43.06
N LYS A 743 32.35 38.13 43.78
CA LYS A 743 32.75 36.82 43.22
C LYS A 743 31.65 35.75 43.27
N GLU A 744 30.80 35.75 44.30
CA GLU A 744 29.75 34.74 44.50
C GLU A 744 28.51 34.91 43.60
N GLU A 745 28.42 36.01 42.86
CA GLU A 745 27.29 36.30 41.96
C GLU A 745 27.60 35.84 40.52
N CYS A 746 28.84 36.07 40.06
CA CYS A 746 29.29 35.66 38.73
C CYS A 746 29.27 34.12 38.55
N GLU A 747 29.70 33.37 39.58
CA GLU A 747 29.71 31.89 39.57
C GLU A 747 28.27 31.29 39.50
N LYS A 748 27.22 32.03 39.87
CA LYS A 748 25.82 31.55 39.81
C LYS A 748 25.23 31.63 38.41
N ASP A 749 25.49 32.70 37.66
CA ASP A 749 24.94 32.84 36.31
C ASP A 749 25.67 31.96 35.28
N GLU A 750 26.95 31.65 35.50
CA GLU A 750 27.66 30.62 34.73
C GLU A 750 27.02 29.23 34.94
N LEU A 751 26.69 28.86 36.18
CA LEU A 751 25.95 27.62 36.47
C LEU A 751 24.55 27.62 35.83
N ARG A 752 23.84 28.75 35.87
CA ARG A 752 22.50 28.90 35.30
C ARG A 752 22.50 28.70 33.78
N LEU A 753 23.48 29.29 33.08
CA LEU A 753 23.64 29.16 31.64
C LEU A 753 24.01 27.72 31.24
N ASN A 754 24.98 27.11 31.92
CA ASN A 754 25.37 25.72 31.67
C ASN A 754 24.21 24.73 31.88
N GLN A 755 23.35 24.95 32.87
CA GLN A 755 22.18 24.08 33.09
C GLN A 755 21.11 24.24 32.00
N GLN A 756 20.93 25.43 31.43
CA GLN A 756 20.06 25.62 30.26
C GLN A 756 20.62 24.96 28.99
N VAL A 757 21.93 25.04 28.77
CA VAL A 757 22.61 24.35 27.64
C VAL A 757 22.44 22.83 27.74
N LEU A 758 22.64 22.23 28.92
CA LEU A 758 22.45 20.80 29.15
C LEU A 758 20.99 20.35 28.95
N GLN A 759 20.01 21.19 29.31
CA GLN A 759 18.60 20.92 29.03
C GLN A 759 18.33 20.92 27.51
N MET A 760 18.78 21.95 26.78
CA MET A 760 18.63 22.04 25.32
C MET A 760 19.32 20.86 24.61
N GLU A 761 20.52 20.48 25.05
CA GLU A 761 21.26 19.34 24.50
C GLU A 761 20.53 18.01 24.74
N SER A 762 19.87 17.85 25.91
CA SER A 762 19.05 16.66 26.19
C SER A 762 17.78 16.57 25.35
N ILE A 763 17.18 17.72 25.00
CA ILE A 763 16.01 17.84 24.12
C ILE A 763 16.40 17.44 22.69
N LEU A 764 17.47 18.04 22.15
CA LEU A 764 17.97 17.73 20.80
C LEU A 764 18.44 16.28 20.67
N LYS A 765 19.09 15.70 21.69
CA LYS A 765 19.48 14.27 21.73
C LYS A 765 18.28 13.31 21.82
N ARG A 766 17.12 13.78 22.27
CA ARG A 766 15.87 13.02 22.29
C ARG A 766 15.16 13.12 20.93
N GLU A 767 15.04 14.32 20.38
CA GLU A 767 14.42 14.54 19.05
C GLU A 767 15.21 13.86 17.93
N LEU A 768 16.55 13.91 17.96
CA LEU A 768 17.41 13.16 17.03
C LEU A 768 17.20 11.64 17.14
N ARG A 769 16.87 11.13 18.33
CA ARG A 769 16.53 9.72 18.53
C ARG A 769 15.14 9.41 17.98
N GLU A 770 14.13 10.21 18.33
CA GLU A 770 12.75 10.05 17.82
C GLU A 770 12.70 10.07 16.27
N VAL A 771 13.55 10.89 15.63
CA VAL A 771 13.73 10.93 14.16
C VAL A 771 14.46 9.69 13.63
N ASN A 772 15.54 9.23 14.28
CA ASN A 772 16.24 8.00 13.87
C ASN A 772 15.34 6.75 14.04
N ASP A 773 14.63 6.65 15.16
CA ASP A 773 13.68 5.58 15.46
C ASP A 773 12.48 5.61 14.48
N ALA A 774 12.16 6.76 13.88
CA ALA A 774 11.19 6.88 12.79
C ALA A 774 11.78 6.46 11.43
N LEU A 775 13.00 6.89 11.13
CA LEU A 775 13.71 6.53 9.90
C LEU A 775 13.96 5.02 9.82
N GLU A 776 14.36 4.38 10.91
CA GLU A 776 14.57 2.93 10.99
C GLU A 776 13.25 2.16 10.74
N ARG A 777 12.13 2.63 11.31
CA ARG A 777 10.79 2.07 11.03
C ARG A 777 10.40 2.21 9.56
N THR A 778 10.57 3.38 8.95
CA THR A 778 10.26 3.56 7.52
C THR A 778 11.17 2.72 6.61
N ASN A 779 12.41 2.47 7.02
CA ASN A 779 13.31 1.56 6.30
C ASN A 779 12.89 0.10 6.44
N THR A 780 12.38 -0.35 7.60
CA THR A 780 11.82 -1.70 7.76
C THR A 780 10.51 -1.86 6.98
N GLU A 781 9.61 -0.87 7.03
CA GLU A 781 8.36 -0.88 6.24
C GLU A 781 8.64 -0.91 4.73
N LEU A 782 9.66 -0.16 4.26
CA LEU A 782 10.10 -0.20 2.87
C LEU A 782 10.71 -1.55 2.49
N ALA A 783 11.49 -2.18 3.36
CA ALA A 783 12.04 -3.51 3.13
C ALA A 783 10.95 -4.59 3.05
N GLU A 784 9.95 -4.55 3.94
CA GLU A 784 8.77 -5.43 3.88
C GLU A 784 7.99 -5.22 2.58
N LYS A 785 7.76 -3.98 2.15
CA LYS A 785 7.07 -3.67 0.87
C LYS A 785 7.86 -4.10 -0.37
N ILE A 786 9.19 -4.12 -0.30
CA ILE A 786 10.04 -4.70 -1.36
C ILE A 786 9.91 -6.23 -1.38
N CYS A 787 9.85 -6.89 -0.22
CA CYS A 787 9.60 -8.34 -0.14
C CYS A 787 8.21 -8.72 -0.69
N GLU A 788 7.14 -8.05 -0.26
CA GLU A 788 5.78 -8.22 -0.79
C GLU A 788 5.74 -8.01 -2.32
N GLY A 789 6.43 -6.98 -2.83
CA GLY A 789 6.50 -6.70 -4.27
C GLY A 789 7.17 -7.84 -5.06
N ASN A 790 8.25 -8.41 -4.53
CA ASN A 790 8.95 -9.54 -5.15
C ASN A 790 8.12 -10.83 -5.09
N GLU A 791 7.37 -11.06 -4.01
CA GLU A 791 6.45 -12.21 -3.89
C GLU A 791 5.30 -12.11 -4.90
N ILE A 792 4.69 -10.92 -5.03
CA ILE A 792 3.65 -10.64 -6.03
C ILE A 792 4.20 -10.79 -7.46
N GLU A 793 5.42 -10.33 -7.75
CA GLU A 793 6.04 -10.51 -9.08
C GLU A 793 6.26 -12.00 -9.41
N PHE A 794 6.68 -12.80 -8.43
CA PHE A 794 6.87 -14.25 -8.59
C PHE A 794 5.54 -14.99 -8.80
N GLU A 795 4.50 -14.67 -8.04
CA GLU A 795 3.15 -15.21 -8.26
C GLU A 795 2.60 -14.81 -9.63
N LEU A 796 2.78 -13.56 -10.05
CA LEU A 796 2.30 -13.05 -11.33
C LEU A 796 3.01 -13.76 -12.51
N GLU A 797 4.29 -14.12 -12.39
CA GLU A 797 5.00 -14.93 -13.38
C GLU A 797 4.50 -16.39 -13.44
N ILE A 798 4.14 -16.98 -12.29
CA ILE A 798 3.45 -18.29 -12.25
C ILE A 798 2.09 -18.20 -12.95
N TRP A 799 1.29 -17.16 -12.68
CA TRP A 799 -0.02 -16.97 -13.31
C TRP A 799 0.08 -16.73 -14.83
N LYS A 800 1.08 -15.97 -15.31
CA LYS A 800 1.40 -15.89 -16.75
C LYS A 800 1.63 -17.28 -17.34
N SER A 801 2.49 -18.10 -16.72
CA SER A 801 2.83 -19.43 -17.22
C SER A 801 1.61 -20.37 -17.27
N ILE A 802 0.72 -20.28 -16.27
CA ILE A 802 -0.54 -21.03 -16.24
C ILE A 802 -1.49 -20.55 -17.35
N ALA A 803 -1.69 -19.24 -17.52
CA ALA A 803 -2.55 -18.68 -18.57
C ALA A 803 -2.01 -18.98 -19.99
N GLU A 804 -0.69 -18.94 -20.17
CA GLU A 804 0.00 -19.25 -21.42
C GLU A 804 -0.19 -20.72 -21.81
N ARG A 805 -0.09 -21.66 -20.86
CA ARG A 805 -0.42 -23.08 -21.04
C ARG A 805 -1.90 -23.29 -21.37
N LEU A 806 -2.81 -22.70 -20.59
CA LEU A 806 -4.26 -22.82 -20.80
C LEU A 806 -4.71 -22.31 -22.17
N ARG A 807 -4.08 -21.25 -22.68
CA ARG A 807 -4.30 -20.75 -24.05
C ARG A 807 -3.91 -21.80 -25.09
N SER A 808 -2.72 -22.41 -24.98
CA SER A 808 -2.29 -23.48 -25.90
C SER A 808 -3.17 -24.72 -25.82
N ASP A 809 -3.59 -25.15 -24.62
CA ASP A 809 -4.55 -26.25 -24.44
C ASP A 809 -5.90 -25.93 -25.12
N LEU A 810 -6.37 -24.68 -25.01
CA LEU A 810 -7.61 -24.23 -25.61
C LEU A 810 -7.50 -24.15 -27.14
N GLU A 811 -6.38 -23.67 -27.69
CA GLU A 811 -6.07 -23.69 -29.13
C GLU A 811 -6.08 -25.12 -29.69
N VAL A 812 -5.43 -26.08 -29.02
CA VAL A 812 -5.45 -27.50 -29.39
C VAL A 812 -6.88 -28.06 -29.34
N SER A 813 -7.65 -27.75 -28.29
CA SER A 813 -9.06 -28.16 -28.17
C SER A 813 -9.97 -27.60 -29.27
N LEU A 814 -9.59 -26.45 -29.85
CA LEU A 814 -10.33 -25.75 -30.90
C LEU A 814 -9.92 -26.25 -32.29
N GLY A 815 -8.67 -26.66 -32.47
CA GLY A 815 -8.20 -27.45 -33.61
C GLY A 815 -8.93 -28.80 -33.69
N MET A 816 -8.91 -29.59 -32.61
CA MET A 816 -9.61 -30.87 -32.53
C MET A 816 -11.12 -30.76 -32.81
N ARG A 817 -11.77 -29.68 -32.35
CA ARG A 817 -13.19 -29.43 -32.65
C ARG A 817 -13.44 -29.17 -34.14
N LYS A 818 -12.58 -28.42 -34.81
CA LYS A 818 -12.67 -28.19 -36.27
C LYS A 818 -12.42 -29.47 -37.08
N GLU A 819 -11.50 -30.33 -36.65
CA GLU A 819 -11.27 -31.64 -37.27
C GLU A 819 -12.46 -32.59 -37.08
N LEU A 820 -13.08 -32.59 -35.90
CA LEU A 820 -14.32 -33.34 -35.62
C LEU A 820 -15.50 -32.83 -36.46
N GLU A 821 -15.67 -31.50 -36.54
CA GLU A 821 -16.71 -30.85 -37.33
C GLU A 821 -16.58 -31.16 -38.83
N ALA A 822 -15.36 -31.05 -39.38
CA ALA A 822 -15.07 -31.45 -40.76
C ALA A 822 -15.32 -32.95 -41.01
N SER A 823 -14.99 -33.81 -40.04
CA SER A 823 -15.26 -35.26 -40.12
C SER A 823 -16.75 -35.59 -40.09
N LEU A 824 -17.54 -34.88 -39.28
CA LEU A 824 -18.99 -35.03 -39.20
C LEU A 824 -19.69 -34.52 -40.47
N LEU A 825 -19.23 -33.39 -41.04
CA LEU A 825 -19.72 -32.88 -42.32
C LEU A 825 -19.48 -33.90 -43.45
N ALA A 826 -18.27 -34.45 -43.56
CA ALA A 826 -17.97 -35.51 -44.52
C ALA A 826 -18.82 -36.79 -44.30
N GLN A 827 -19.22 -37.08 -43.05
CA GLN A 827 -20.12 -38.19 -42.75
C GLN A 827 -21.58 -37.89 -43.15
N VAL A 828 -22.01 -36.63 -43.12
CA VAL A 828 -23.31 -36.19 -43.65
C VAL A 828 -23.36 -36.34 -45.17
N ASP A 829 -22.29 -35.99 -45.90
CA ASP A 829 -22.20 -36.20 -47.36
C ASP A 829 -22.34 -37.69 -47.75
N VAL A 830 -21.74 -38.58 -46.96
CA VAL A 830 -21.90 -40.05 -47.11
C VAL A 830 -23.34 -40.47 -46.79
N GLY A 831 -23.97 -39.89 -45.78
CA GLY A 831 -25.39 -40.11 -45.47
C GLY A 831 -26.34 -39.66 -46.60
N GLU A 832 -26.10 -38.48 -47.19
CA GLU A 832 -26.90 -37.96 -48.31
C GLU A 832 -26.70 -38.77 -49.59
N THR A 833 -25.48 -39.17 -49.92
CA THR A 833 -25.24 -40.05 -51.08
C THR A 833 -25.86 -41.44 -50.92
N ILE A 834 -25.85 -42.03 -49.72
CA ILE A 834 -26.60 -43.26 -49.41
C ILE A 834 -28.12 -43.04 -49.56
N LYS A 835 -28.65 -41.91 -49.09
CA LYS A 835 -30.07 -41.52 -49.23
C LYS A 835 -30.46 -41.35 -50.70
N GLN A 836 -29.60 -40.75 -51.53
CA GLN A 836 -29.81 -40.66 -52.99
C GLN A 836 -29.81 -42.05 -53.66
N GLN A 837 -28.86 -42.93 -53.30
CA GLN A 837 -28.83 -44.31 -53.81
C GLN A 837 -30.09 -45.10 -53.40
N LYS A 838 -30.54 -44.97 -52.15
CA LYS A 838 -31.78 -45.58 -51.65
C LYS A 838 -32.99 -45.10 -52.43
N ASN A 839 -33.10 -43.80 -52.71
CA ASN A 839 -34.20 -43.22 -53.48
C ASN A 839 -34.17 -43.72 -54.94
N GLY A 840 -32.98 -43.81 -55.56
CA GLY A 840 -32.83 -44.40 -56.90
C GLY A 840 -33.27 -45.86 -56.96
N LEU A 841 -32.91 -46.67 -55.96
CA LEU A 841 -33.41 -48.05 -55.82
C LEU A 841 -34.92 -48.11 -55.61
N PHE A 842 -35.50 -47.19 -54.84
CA PHE A 842 -36.95 -47.12 -54.60
C PHE A 842 -37.73 -46.87 -55.91
N CYS A 843 -37.27 -45.95 -56.75
CA CYS A 843 -37.84 -45.73 -58.08
C CYS A 843 -37.78 -46.99 -58.97
N ILE A 844 -36.69 -47.77 -58.89
CA ILE A 844 -36.56 -49.05 -59.62
C ILE A 844 -37.55 -50.09 -59.07
N PHE A 845 -37.75 -50.16 -57.76
CA PHE A 845 -38.77 -51.04 -57.16
C PHE A 845 -40.19 -50.65 -57.60
N GLU A 846 -40.54 -49.37 -57.57
CA GLU A 846 -41.82 -48.90 -58.10
C GLU A 846 -42.06 -49.30 -59.56
N GLU A 847 -41.04 -49.25 -60.43
CA GLU A 847 -41.16 -49.75 -61.81
C GLU A 847 -41.37 -51.27 -61.86
N LYS A 848 -40.73 -52.05 -60.97
CA LYS A 848 -40.96 -53.50 -60.89
C LYS A 848 -42.35 -53.83 -60.39
N ASP A 849 -42.86 -53.11 -59.40
CA ASP A 849 -44.21 -53.32 -58.87
C ASP A 849 -45.27 -52.96 -59.93
N LYS A 850 -45.11 -51.84 -60.64
CA LYS A 850 -45.97 -51.48 -61.79
C LYS A 850 -45.93 -52.51 -62.93
N ILE A 851 -44.81 -53.23 -63.11
CA ILE A 851 -44.71 -54.37 -64.04
C ILE A 851 -45.41 -55.62 -63.47
N ILE A 852 -45.28 -55.89 -62.18
CA ILE A 852 -45.95 -57.01 -61.49
C ILE A 852 -47.46 -56.84 -61.55
N ASP A 853 -48.01 -55.65 -61.25
CA ASP A 853 -49.43 -55.33 -61.36
C ASP A 853 -49.95 -55.58 -62.79
N ASN A 854 -49.20 -55.16 -63.80
CA ASN A 854 -49.53 -55.36 -65.22
C ASN A 854 -49.55 -56.85 -65.61
N LEU A 855 -48.69 -57.67 -64.99
CA LEU A 855 -48.66 -59.12 -65.17
C LEU A 855 -49.80 -59.81 -64.39
N GLN A 856 -50.11 -59.39 -63.17
CA GLN A 856 -51.23 -59.89 -62.39
C GLN A 856 -52.58 -59.60 -63.09
N GLN A 857 -52.77 -58.38 -63.61
CA GLN A 857 -53.95 -58.04 -64.41
C GLN A 857 -54.08 -58.92 -65.66
N LYS A 858 -52.96 -59.30 -66.29
CA LYS A 858 -52.95 -60.25 -67.42
C LYS A 858 -53.27 -61.68 -67.00
N ILE A 859 -52.84 -62.13 -65.81
CA ILE A 859 -53.19 -63.43 -65.24
C ILE A 859 -54.70 -63.50 -65.00
N VAL A 860 -55.30 -62.51 -64.33
CA VAL A 860 -56.75 -62.43 -64.12
C VAL A 860 -57.52 -62.40 -65.46
N LEU A 861 -57.00 -61.70 -66.48
CA LEU A 861 -57.58 -61.69 -67.84
C LEU A 861 -57.42 -63.01 -68.63
N LEU A 862 -56.59 -63.94 -68.16
CA LEU A 862 -56.44 -65.28 -68.71
C LEU A 862 -57.26 -66.31 -67.91
N GLU A 863 -57.32 -66.18 -66.58
CA GLU A 863 -58.19 -66.96 -65.70
C GLU A 863 -59.66 -66.76 -66.09
N GLN A 864 -60.10 -65.49 -66.24
CA GLN A 864 -61.41 -65.14 -66.80
C GLN A 864 -61.65 -65.57 -68.25
N LYS A 865 -60.66 -66.15 -68.94
CA LYS A 865 -60.82 -66.78 -70.27
C LYS A 865 -60.84 -68.30 -70.21
N LEU A 866 -60.13 -68.93 -69.27
CA LEU A 866 -60.32 -70.35 -68.95
C LEU A 866 -61.73 -70.59 -68.40
N GLU A 867 -62.18 -69.75 -67.47
CA GLU A 867 -63.49 -69.89 -66.82
C GLU A 867 -64.67 -69.77 -67.80
N ARG A 868 -64.48 -69.08 -68.94
CA ARG A 868 -65.47 -69.00 -70.04
C ARG A 868 -65.45 -70.21 -71.00
N LEU A 869 -64.56 -71.18 -70.77
CA LEU A 869 -64.41 -72.37 -71.61
C LEU A 869 -64.99 -73.64 -70.97
N ASP A 870 -65.03 -73.74 -69.64
CA ASP A 870 -65.50 -74.93 -68.92
C ASP A 870 -66.98 -74.87 -68.46
N THR A 871 -67.61 -73.69 -68.36
CA THR A 871 -69.02 -73.59 -67.89
C THR A 871 -70.03 -73.81 -69.01
N LYS A 872 -70.11 -75.04 -69.53
CA LYS A 872 -71.19 -75.47 -70.42
C LYS A 872 -71.86 -76.77 -69.95
N ASP A 873 -72.30 -76.79 -68.70
CA ASP A 873 -73.48 -77.55 -68.24
C ASP A 873 -73.88 -77.20 -66.78
N ALA A 874 -75.05 -77.69 -66.36
CA ALA A 874 -75.64 -77.66 -65.00
C ALA A 874 -76.05 -76.29 -64.39
N ASN A 875 -77.37 -76.08 -64.27
CA ASN A 875 -77.98 -75.02 -63.46
C ASN A 875 -78.12 -75.42 -61.97
N SER A 876 -78.20 -74.41 -61.09
CA SER A 876 -79.32 -74.18 -60.12
C SER A 876 -79.01 -74.04 -58.61
N VAL A 877 -79.89 -73.28 -57.94
CA VAL A 877 -80.15 -73.19 -56.48
C VAL A 877 -79.12 -72.51 -55.57
N LYS A 878 -79.29 -71.21 -55.33
CA LYS A 878 -79.59 -70.64 -53.98
C LYS A 878 -79.92 -69.13 -54.02
N THR A 879 -81.05 -68.75 -53.44
CA THR A 879 -81.46 -67.36 -53.20
C THR A 879 -82.21 -67.29 -51.86
N GLU A 880 -81.48 -67.04 -50.77
CA GLU A 880 -82.09 -66.88 -49.43
C GLU A 880 -81.21 -66.17 -48.39
N THR A 881 -79.93 -65.90 -48.68
CA THR A 881 -78.95 -65.39 -47.70
C THR A 881 -78.80 -63.86 -47.64
N GLU A 882 -79.36 -63.11 -48.60
CA GLU A 882 -79.03 -61.68 -48.78
C GLU A 882 -79.92 -60.74 -47.94
N MET A 883 -81.20 -61.04 -47.75
CA MET A 883 -82.15 -60.11 -47.09
C MET A 883 -81.94 -59.89 -45.58
N SER A 884 -80.96 -60.56 -44.95
CA SER A 884 -80.57 -60.25 -43.56
C SER A 884 -79.62 -59.04 -43.50
N PHE A 885 -78.69 -58.94 -44.45
CA PHE A 885 -77.50 -58.09 -44.37
C PHE A 885 -77.81 -56.59 -44.58
N GLU A 886 -78.83 -56.28 -45.37
CA GLU A 886 -79.25 -54.88 -45.60
C GLU A 886 -79.93 -54.26 -44.36
N SER A 887 -80.54 -55.08 -43.49
CA SER A 887 -81.24 -54.59 -42.30
C SER A 887 -80.29 -54.07 -41.22
N GLU A 888 -79.15 -54.74 -41.00
CA GLU A 888 -78.14 -54.33 -40.01
C GLU A 888 -77.41 -53.06 -40.44
N ASN A 889 -77.05 -52.95 -41.73
CA ASN A 889 -76.39 -51.76 -42.30
C ASN A 889 -77.22 -50.48 -42.11
N SER A 890 -78.55 -50.57 -42.19
CA SER A 890 -79.45 -49.43 -41.95
C SER A 890 -79.35 -48.90 -40.51
N ILE A 891 -79.22 -49.79 -39.52
CA ILE A 891 -79.09 -49.44 -38.10
C ILE A 891 -77.73 -48.79 -37.82
N PHE A 892 -76.64 -49.35 -38.37
CA PHE A 892 -75.31 -48.75 -38.27
C PHE A 892 -75.25 -47.33 -38.86
N LEU A 893 -75.90 -47.10 -40.00
CA LEU A 893 -75.99 -45.78 -40.64
C LEU A 893 -76.82 -44.76 -39.86
N GLN A 894 -77.63 -45.15 -38.89
CA GLN A 894 -78.30 -44.20 -37.98
C GLN A 894 -77.45 -43.92 -36.73
N ILE A 895 -76.84 -44.96 -36.14
CA ILE A 895 -75.91 -44.82 -35.00
C ILE A 895 -74.75 -43.88 -35.37
N ALA A 896 -74.19 -43.99 -36.58
CA ALA A 896 -73.14 -43.09 -37.07
C ALA A 896 -73.57 -41.61 -37.01
N ARG A 897 -74.71 -41.25 -37.63
CA ARG A 897 -75.20 -39.86 -37.69
C ARG A 897 -75.57 -39.26 -36.34
N GLU A 898 -75.92 -40.08 -35.35
CA GLU A 898 -76.11 -39.62 -33.97
C GLU A 898 -74.76 -39.39 -33.27
N LYS A 899 -73.76 -40.22 -33.55
CA LYS A 899 -72.38 -40.01 -33.07
C LYS A 899 -71.73 -38.77 -33.67
N ASP A 900 -71.88 -38.54 -34.97
CA ASP A 900 -71.37 -37.36 -35.69
C ASP A 900 -71.89 -36.07 -35.04
N LYS A 901 -73.19 -36.01 -34.70
CA LYS A 901 -73.78 -34.86 -33.99
C LYS A 901 -73.25 -34.68 -32.57
N THR A 902 -72.94 -35.76 -31.86
CA THR A 902 -72.29 -35.62 -30.53
C THR A 902 -70.84 -35.17 -30.64
N LEU A 903 -70.11 -35.56 -31.68
CA LEU A 903 -68.78 -35.03 -32.00
C LEU A 903 -68.84 -33.53 -32.31
N GLU A 904 -69.69 -33.12 -33.26
CA GLU A 904 -69.82 -31.72 -33.68
C GLU A 904 -70.30 -30.79 -32.54
N GLN A 905 -70.92 -31.33 -31.48
CA GLN A 905 -71.25 -30.59 -30.25
C GLN A 905 -70.05 -30.49 -29.29
N LEU A 906 -69.32 -31.60 -29.09
CA LEU A 906 -68.12 -31.65 -28.25
C LEU A 906 -66.98 -30.78 -28.82
N GLU A 907 -66.79 -30.76 -30.14
CA GLU A 907 -65.80 -29.90 -30.82
C GLU A 907 -66.02 -28.41 -30.51
N LYS A 908 -67.27 -27.96 -30.45
CA LYS A 908 -67.62 -26.56 -30.12
C LYS A 908 -67.39 -26.23 -28.65
N GLU A 909 -67.64 -27.19 -27.76
CA GLU A 909 -67.40 -27.06 -26.32
C GLU A 909 -65.90 -27.07 -25.99
N ILE A 910 -65.13 -27.95 -26.64
CA ILE A 910 -63.66 -27.97 -26.63
C ILE A 910 -63.10 -26.63 -27.14
N SER A 911 -63.55 -26.15 -28.30
CA SER A 911 -63.08 -24.88 -28.87
C SER A 911 -63.31 -23.67 -27.93
N TRP A 912 -64.44 -23.65 -27.22
CA TRP A 912 -64.72 -22.61 -26.22
C TRP A 912 -63.80 -22.71 -24.99
N LEU A 913 -63.60 -23.92 -24.45
CA LEU A 913 -62.72 -24.17 -23.31
C LEU A 913 -61.25 -23.87 -23.62
N GLU A 914 -60.79 -24.17 -24.83
CA GLU A 914 -59.44 -23.86 -25.30
C GLU A 914 -59.21 -22.34 -25.39
N GLN A 915 -60.19 -21.61 -25.94
CA GLN A 915 -60.12 -20.16 -26.04
C GLN A 915 -60.17 -19.47 -24.66
N GLU A 916 -60.92 -20.04 -23.70
CA GLU A 916 -60.95 -19.58 -22.30
C GLU A 916 -59.63 -19.89 -21.57
N SER A 917 -59.06 -21.10 -21.74
CA SER A 917 -57.77 -21.48 -21.13
C SER A 917 -56.62 -20.59 -21.62
N LEU A 918 -56.52 -20.35 -22.93
CA LEU A 918 -55.55 -19.42 -23.50
C LEU A 918 -55.73 -17.98 -22.98
N ARG A 919 -56.96 -17.52 -22.75
CA ARG A 919 -57.21 -16.21 -22.13
C ARG A 919 -56.73 -16.18 -20.68
N ILE A 920 -56.93 -17.24 -19.91
CA ILE A 920 -56.49 -17.33 -18.51
C ILE A 920 -54.95 -17.35 -18.43
N GLU A 921 -54.28 -18.17 -19.24
CA GLU A 921 -52.82 -18.25 -19.27
C GLU A 921 -52.19 -16.93 -19.74
N PHE A 922 -52.72 -16.31 -20.80
CA PHE A 922 -52.28 -14.99 -21.25
C PHE A 922 -52.50 -13.91 -20.18
N THR A 923 -53.63 -13.94 -19.48
CA THR A 923 -53.90 -13.02 -18.36
C THR A 923 -52.92 -13.24 -17.21
N GLY A 924 -52.58 -14.50 -16.90
CA GLY A 924 -51.56 -14.83 -15.89
C GLY A 924 -50.16 -14.32 -16.26
N ALA A 925 -49.74 -14.53 -17.52
CA ALA A 925 -48.46 -14.03 -18.03
C ALA A 925 -48.40 -12.49 -18.03
N VAL A 926 -49.45 -11.82 -18.49
CA VAL A 926 -49.54 -10.35 -18.49
C VAL A 926 -49.56 -9.79 -17.06
N MET A 927 -50.27 -10.42 -16.12
CA MET A 927 -50.23 -10.02 -14.71
C MET A 927 -48.83 -10.20 -14.10
N ALA A 928 -48.16 -11.32 -14.36
CA ALA A 928 -46.79 -11.55 -13.90
C ALA A 928 -45.78 -10.55 -14.48
N GLN A 929 -45.93 -10.20 -15.77
CA GLN A 929 -45.12 -9.15 -16.40
C GLN A 929 -45.40 -7.77 -15.78
N ILE A 930 -46.68 -7.40 -15.59
CA ILE A 930 -47.08 -6.12 -14.99
C ILE A 930 -46.54 -6.01 -13.54
N ASP A 931 -46.58 -7.08 -12.76
CA ASP A 931 -46.04 -7.06 -11.39
C ASP A 931 -44.52 -7.05 -11.37
N ALA A 932 -43.84 -7.72 -12.31
CA ALA A 932 -42.40 -7.58 -12.50
C ALA A 932 -42.01 -6.13 -12.87
N GLU A 933 -42.68 -5.52 -13.85
CA GLU A 933 -42.49 -4.12 -14.26
C GLU A 933 -42.75 -3.15 -13.10
N ARG A 934 -43.79 -3.37 -12.29
CA ARG A 934 -44.06 -2.61 -11.06
C ARG A 934 -42.92 -2.72 -10.04
N THR A 935 -42.37 -3.92 -9.82
CA THR A 935 -41.24 -4.08 -8.89
C THR A 935 -39.99 -3.38 -9.41
N PHE A 936 -39.67 -3.51 -10.70
CA PHE A 936 -38.54 -2.83 -11.33
C PHE A 936 -38.67 -1.30 -11.25
N GLU A 937 -39.83 -0.75 -11.61
CA GLU A 937 -40.06 0.70 -11.56
C GLU A 937 -40.03 1.23 -10.11
N HIS A 938 -40.46 0.42 -9.13
CA HIS A 938 -40.33 0.75 -7.71
C HIS A 938 -38.89 0.68 -7.19
N GLU A 939 -38.03 -0.18 -7.72
CA GLU A 939 -36.59 -0.17 -7.42
C GLU A 939 -35.86 1.00 -8.09
N LYS A 940 -36.23 1.33 -9.33
CA LYS A 940 -35.78 2.53 -10.03
C LYS A 940 -36.17 3.82 -9.30
N GLU A 941 -37.39 3.92 -8.79
CA GLU A 941 -37.83 5.07 -7.97
C GLU A 941 -37.03 5.19 -6.66
N LYS A 942 -36.74 4.07 -5.97
CA LYS A 942 -35.82 4.04 -4.82
C LYS A 942 -34.41 4.49 -5.20
N LEU A 943 -33.94 4.12 -6.38
CA LEU A 943 -32.62 4.52 -6.88
C LEU A 943 -32.59 6.02 -7.20
N ILE A 944 -33.63 6.56 -7.83
CA ILE A 944 -33.81 8.00 -8.08
C ILE A 944 -33.80 8.77 -6.76
N GLN A 945 -34.64 8.42 -5.78
CA GLN A 945 -34.61 9.08 -4.46
C GLN A 945 -33.24 9.00 -3.77
N ARG A 946 -32.54 7.85 -3.87
CA ARG A 946 -31.20 7.68 -3.29
C ARG A 946 -30.13 8.50 -4.03
N VAL A 947 -30.32 8.78 -5.32
CA VAL A 947 -29.48 9.66 -6.14
C VAL A 947 -29.79 11.13 -5.83
N GLU A 948 -31.05 11.54 -5.74
CA GLU A 948 -31.47 12.88 -5.34
C GLU A 948 -31.00 13.25 -3.93
N GLN A 949 -31.13 12.34 -2.96
CA GLN A 949 -30.57 12.51 -1.61
C GLN A 949 -29.05 12.68 -1.62
N LYS A 950 -28.33 12.04 -2.56
CA LYS A 950 -26.89 12.26 -2.74
C LYS A 950 -26.60 13.60 -3.40
N TYR A 951 -27.36 14.01 -4.42
CA TYR A 951 -27.22 15.33 -5.05
C TYR A 951 -27.48 16.46 -4.05
N GLN A 952 -28.55 16.37 -3.24
CA GLN A 952 -28.81 17.36 -2.20
C GLN A 952 -27.65 17.41 -1.20
N ARG A 953 -27.16 16.25 -0.73
CA ARG A 953 -26.01 16.20 0.19
C ARG A 953 -24.71 16.73 -0.43
N VAL A 954 -24.53 16.62 -1.75
CA VAL A 954 -23.41 17.27 -2.47
C VAL A 954 -23.61 18.79 -2.51
N ASN A 955 -24.83 19.29 -2.76
CA ASN A 955 -25.13 20.73 -2.70
C ASN A 955 -24.92 21.30 -1.29
N ASP A 956 -25.37 20.59 -0.25
CA ASP A 956 -25.19 20.96 1.16
C ASP A 956 -23.69 21.03 1.51
N LEU A 957 -22.90 20.07 1.03
CA LEU A 957 -21.44 20.07 1.19
C LEU A 957 -20.76 21.18 0.40
N MET A 958 -21.25 21.52 -0.80
CA MET A 958 -20.69 22.59 -1.62
C MET A 958 -20.93 23.96 -0.98
N GLN A 959 -22.13 24.23 -0.45
CA GLN A 959 -22.39 25.43 0.37
C GLN A 959 -21.56 25.47 1.65
N LEU A 960 -21.29 24.31 2.27
CA LEU A 960 -20.39 24.23 3.43
C LEU A 960 -18.95 24.59 3.04
N VAL A 961 -18.46 24.13 1.89
CA VAL A 961 -17.14 24.46 1.35
C VAL A 961 -17.05 25.94 0.98
N GLU A 962 -18.03 26.51 0.30
CA GLU A 962 -18.11 27.95 0.01
C GLU A 962 -18.10 28.80 1.29
N SER A 963 -18.84 28.38 2.33
CA SER A 963 -18.84 29.04 3.64
C SER A 963 -17.50 28.93 4.36
N LEU A 964 -16.80 27.79 4.21
CA LEU A 964 -15.48 27.57 4.81
C LEU A 964 -14.40 28.40 4.07
N GLU A 965 -14.44 28.42 2.74
CA GLU A 965 -13.52 29.17 1.89
C GLU A 965 -13.69 30.69 2.10
N HIS A 966 -14.93 31.19 2.20
CA HIS A 966 -15.18 32.58 2.56
C HIS A 966 -14.61 32.95 3.93
N LYS A 967 -14.79 32.09 4.95
CA LYS A 967 -14.20 32.30 6.29
C LYS A 967 -12.67 32.28 6.25
N PHE A 968 -12.07 31.31 5.56
CA PHE A 968 -10.61 31.23 5.39
C PHE A 968 -10.06 32.47 4.70
N ASN A 969 -10.72 32.97 3.66
CA ASN A 969 -10.31 34.18 2.95
C ASN A 969 -10.39 35.42 3.86
N CYS A 970 -11.50 35.62 4.59
CA CYS A 970 -11.59 36.74 5.55
C CYS A 970 -10.55 36.65 6.69
N SER A 971 -10.21 35.44 7.15
CA SER A 971 -9.11 35.24 8.10
C SER A 971 -7.75 35.56 7.48
N LEU A 972 -7.50 35.12 6.24
CA LEU A 972 -6.27 35.35 5.51
C LEU A 972 -6.06 36.84 5.18
N ASP A 973 -7.11 37.56 4.84
CA ASP A 973 -7.10 39.02 4.65
C ASP A 973 -6.75 39.73 5.97
N SER A 974 -7.32 39.28 7.09
CA SER A 974 -7.00 39.84 8.42
C SER A 974 -5.54 39.59 8.81
N PHE A 975 -5.02 38.37 8.63
CA PHE A 975 -3.60 38.06 8.84
C PHE A 975 -2.68 38.84 7.88
N SER A 976 -3.09 39.05 6.63
CA SER A 976 -2.33 39.85 5.66
C SER A 976 -2.27 41.33 6.06
N SER A 977 -3.36 41.87 6.61
CA SER A 977 -3.41 43.23 7.17
C SER A 977 -2.51 43.38 8.40
N GLN A 978 -2.56 42.43 9.34
CA GLN A 978 -1.68 42.41 10.52
C GLN A 978 -0.20 42.29 10.11
N LEU A 979 0.12 41.46 9.11
CA LEU A 979 1.49 41.31 8.62
C LEU A 979 2.02 42.61 7.98
N ALA A 980 1.19 43.32 7.22
CA ALA A 980 1.54 44.63 6.66
C ALA A 980 1.73 45.71 7.74
N GLU A 981 0.90 45.69 8.79
CA GLU A 981 1.01 46.58 9.95
C GLU A 981 2.30 46.30 10.74
N LYS A 982 2.65 45.03 10.99
CA LYS A 982 3.91 44.66 11.65
C LYS A 982 5.15 44.92 10.79
N GLN A 983 5.04 44.85 9.46
CA GLN A 983 6.13 45.32 8.59
C GLN A 983 6.33 46.83 8.73
N ALA A 984 5.26 47.63 8.74
CA ALA A 984 5.35 49.07 8.94
C ALA A 984 5.90 49.46 10.33
N GLU A 985 5.58 48.70 11.38
CA GLU A 985 6.22 48.83 12.71
C GLU A 985 7.73 48.56 12.65
N ILE A 986 8.15 47.50 11.95
CA ILE A 986 9.58 47.15 11.77
C ILE A 986 10.30 48.25 10.99
N ASP A 987 9.72 48.76 9.91
CA ASP A 987 10.31 49.81 9.07
C ASP A 987 10.48 51.12 9.86
N LEU A 988 9.49 51.49 10.69
CA LEU A 988 9.57 52.63 11.61
C LEU A 988 10.65 52.44 12.70
N ILE A 989 10.80 51.23 13.25
CA ILE A 989 11.87 50.91 14.21
C ILE A 989 13.24 50.98 13.54
N HIS A 990 13.36 50.55 12.28
CA HIS A 990 14.60 50.63 11.51
C HIS A 990 14.98 52.09 11.21
N GLU A 991 14.03 52.91 10.74
CA GLU A 991 14.24 54.34 10.49
C GLU A 991 14.61 55.10 11.78
N ALA A 992 14.01 54.73 12.92
CA ALA A 992 14.38 55.26 14.24
C ALA A 992 15.78 54.84 14.68
N TRP A 993 16.18 53.58 14.42
CA TRP A 993 17.51 53.07 14.73
C TRP A 993 18.60 53.73 13.86
N GLU A 994 18.35 53.96 12.57
CA GLU A 994 19.25 54.73 11.70
C GLU A 994 19.44 56.17 12.22
N LYS A 995 18.34 56.84 12.62
CA LYS A 995 18.38 58.19 13.19
C LYS A 995 19.16 58.25 14.51
N ILE A 996 19.02 57.25 15.38
CA ILE A 996 19.81 57.13 16.62
C ILE A 996 21.28 56.93 16.29
N THR A 997 21.60 55.97 15.40
CA THR A 997 22.98 55.66 14.99
C THR A 997 23.66 56.88 14.35
N ALA A 998 22.95 57.63 13.52
CA ALA A 998 23.43 58.88 12.93
C ALA A 998 23.67 59.96 14.00
N ALA A 999 22.80 60.08 15.00
CA ALA A 999 22.99 61.02 16.11
C ALA A 999 24.18 60.65 17.01
N GLU A 1000 24.41 59.36 17.26
CA GLU A 1000 25.58 58.86 18.00
C GLU A 1000 26.88 59.13 17.24
N VAL A 1001 26.91 58.90 15.92
CA VAL A 1001 28.07 59.25 15.07
C VAL A 1001 28.32 60.76 15.05
N MET A 1002 27.28 61.59 14.93
CA MET A 1002 27.42 63.05 15.00
C MET A 1002 27.93 63.51 16.37
N ALA A 1003 27.46 62.94 17.48
CA ALA A 1003 27.95 63.25 18.82
C ALA A 1003 29.40 62.81 19.02
N ALA A 1004 29.81 61.66 18.46
CA ALA A 1004 31.20 61.21 18.49
C ALA A 1004 32.13 62.15 17.69
N LEU A 1005 31.69 62.62 16.52
CA LEU A 1005 32.42 63.61 15.73
C LEU A 1005 32.53 64.96 16.45
N GLU A 1006 31.45 65.45 17.06
CA GLU A 1006 31.49 66.69 17.85
C GLU A 1006 32.42 66.57 19.07
N ILE A 1007 32.49 65.39 19.71
CA ILE A 1007 33.45 65.11 20.78
C ILE A 1007 34.90 65.14 20.26
N GLU A 1008 35.18 64.60 19.07
CA GLU A 1008 36.54 64.61 18.51
C GLU A 1008 36.96 66.00 18.02
N GLU A 1009 36.04 66.78 17.43
CA GLU A 1009 36.26 68.19 17.08
C GLU A 1009 36.57 69.03 18.33
N ARG A 1010 35.81 68.83 19.42
CA ARG A 1010 36.07 69.49 20.72
C ARG A 1010 37.41 69.07 21.33
N LYS A 1011 37.88 67.83 21.14
CA LYS A 1011 39.23 67.41 21.56
C LYS A 1011 40.32 68.08 20.72
N LEU A 1012 40.11 68.20 19.40
CA LEU A 1012 41.07 68.89 18.52
C LEU A 1012 41.20 70.36 18.93
N MET A 1013 40.07 71.05 19.12
CA MET A 1013 40.03 72.42 19.62
C MET A 1013 40.64 72.56 21.02
N ALA A 1014 40.47 71.56 21.90
CA ALA A 1014 41.13 71.53 23.20
C ALA A 1014 42.65 71.39 23.08
N LEU A 1015 43.16 70.56 22.16
CA LEU A 1015 44.60 70.43 21.87
C LEU A 1015 45.19 71.73 21.28
N GLU A 1016 44.48 72.40 20.37
CA GLU A 1016 44.88 73.70 19.82
C GLU A 1016 44.97 74.76 20.93
N LEU A 1017 43.98 74.80 21.83
CA LEU A 1017 43.98 75.70 22.99
C LEU A 1017 45.05 75.32 24.03
N GLU A 1018 45.35 74.03 24.23
CA GLU A 1018 46.46 73.58 25.07
C GLU A 1018 47.82 73.98 24.48
N GLU A 1019 47.98 73.93 23.15
CA GLU A 1019 49.17 74.45 22.46
C GLU A 1019 49.28 75.98 22.58
N GLU A 1020 48.20 76.73 22.42
CA GLU A 1020 48.19 78.19 22.67
C GLU A 1020 48.57 78.51 24.12
N ILE A 1021 48.01 77.77 25.10
CA ILE A 1021 48.33 77.92 26.52
C ILE A 1021 49.80 77.60 26.78
N CYS A 1022 50.36 76.54 26.20
CA CYS A 1022 51.79 76.22 26.32
C CYS A 1022 52.68 77.32 25.73
N ASN A 1023 52.32 77.85 24.55
CA ASN A 1023 53.01 78.97 23.91
C ASN A 1023 52.95 80.27 24.74
N ILE A 1024 51.82 80.52 25.45
CA ILE A 1024 51.67 81.66 26.36
C ILE A 1024 52.48 81.44 27.64
N GLN A 1025 52.46 80.24 28.22
CA GLN A 1025 53.26 79.87 29.39
C GLN A 1025 54.75 80.02 29.12
N GLN A 1026 55.25 79.50 27.98
CA GLN A 1026 56.66 79.60 27.62
C GLN A 1026 57.11 81.07 27.40
N LYS A 1027 56.23 81.92 26.83
CA LYS A 1027 56.46 83.37 26.76
C LYS A 1027 56.53 84.00 28.15
N LEU A 1028 55.59 83.66 29.04
CA LEU A 1028 55.55 84.15 30.41
C LEU A 1028 56.80 83.73 31.21
N GLU A 1029 57.25 82.48 31.07
CA GLU A 1029 58.49 82.00 31.68
C GLU A 1029 59.71 82.79 31.17
N SER A 1030 59.83 83.05 29.86
CA SER A 1030 60.93 83.84 29.30
C SER A 1030 60.93 85.31 29.77
N GLN A 1031 59.75 85.89 29.99
CA GLN A 1031 59.60 87.20 30.62
C GLN A 1031 59.94 87.17 32.10
N GLN A 1032 59.63 86.07 32.80
CA GLN A 1032 59.92 85.94 34.22
C GLN A 1032 61.40 85.65 34.49
N THR A 1033 62.11 84.91 33.63
CA THR A 1033 63.58 84.78 33.71
C THR A 1033 64.27 86.11 33.43
N SER A 1034 63.92 86.83 32.36
CA SER A 1034 64.52 88.15 32.07
C SER A 1034 64.20 89.21 33.13
N LEU A 1035 63.03 89.14 33.78
CA LEU A 1035 62.72 89.95 34.96
C LEU A 1035 63.58 89.55 36.18
N CYS A 1036 63.86 88.27 36.38
CA CYS A 1036 64.77 87.80 37.44
C CYS A 1036 66.22 88.22 37.17
N GLU A 1037 66.70 88.14 35.93
CA GLU A 1037 68.02 88.63 35.52
C GLU A 1037 68.15 90.14 35.73
N SER A 1038 67.15 90.92 35.31
CA SER A 1038 67.10 92.36 35.55
C SER A 1038 67.09 92.70 37.05
N LYS A 1039 66.36 91.92 37.85
CA LYS A 1039 66.31 92.09 39.32
C LYS A 1039 67.63 91.69 40.00
N GLN A 1040 68.33 90.69 39.48
CA GLN A 1040 69.67 90.31 39.92
C GLN A 1040 70.69 91.41 39.60
N GLN A 1041 70.65 91.98 38.39
CA GLN A 1041 71.48 93.13 38.00
C GLN A 1041 71.19 94.36 38.87
N ALA A 1042 69.93 94.59 39.25
CA ALA A 1042 69.56 95.66 40.17
C ALA A 1042 70.15 95.44 41.58
N LEU A 1043 70.11 94.20 42.11
CA LEU A 1043 70.71 93.85 43.40
C LEU A 1043 72.25 93.93 43.37
N GLU A 1044 72.89 93.58 42.25
CA GLU A 1044 74.34 93.73 42.06
C GLU A 1044 74.75 95.20 41.98
N ALA A 1045 73.95 96.06 41.32
CA ALA A 1045 74.14 97.51 41.32
C ALA A 1045 73.89 98.15 42.70
N GLU A 1046 72.91 97.66 43.46
CA GLU A 1046 72.64 98.10 44.83
C GLU A 1046 73.78 97.70 45.78
N ALA A 1047 74.32 96.49 45.64
CA ALA A 1047 75.51 96.04 46.36
C ALA A 1047 76.78 96.83 45.96
N GLU A 1048 76.98 97.13 44.68
CA GLU A 1048 78.04 98.06 44.27
C GLU A 1048 77.85 99.42 44.96
N LEU A 1049 76.66 100.01 44.93
CA LEU A 1049 76.37 101.29 45.59
C LEU A 1049 76.63 101.24 47.11
N GLU A 1050 76.27 100.15 47.81
CA GLU A 1050 76.58 99.99 49.23
C GLU A 1050 78.10 99.90 49.48
N THR A 1051 78.86 99.20 48.63
CA THR A 1051 80.34 99.20 48.74
C THR A 1051 80.94 100.58 48.44
N LYS A 1052 80.38 101.35 47.50
CA LYS A 1052 80.79 102.74 47.24
C LYS A 1052 80.45 103.64 48.43
N GLU A 1053 79.31 103.45 49.09
CA GLU A 1053 78.93 104.21 50.28
C GLU A 1053 79.84 103.87 51.48
N LEU A 1054 80.21 102.60 51.66
CA LEU A 1054 81.21 102.16 52.64
C LEU A 1054 82.60 102.74 52.34
N GLU A 1055 82.99 102.80 51.07
CA GLU A 1055 84.25 103.42 50.63
C GLU A 1055 84.24 104.95 50.86
N VAL A 1056 83.11 105.62 50.61
CA VAL A 1056 82.90 107.03 50.97
C VAL A 1056 82.98 107.20 52.49
N LYS A 1057 82.30 106.37 53.30
CA LYS A 1057 82.41 106.38 54.78
C LYS A 1057 83.87 106.17 55.23
N ARG A 1058 84.63 105.29 54.57
CA ARG A 1058 86.06 105.05 54.83
C ARG A 1058 86.91 106.28 54.52
N LEU A 1059 86.68 106.94 53.38
CA LEU A 1059 87.37 108.16 52.97
C LEU A 1059 87.01 109.36 53.86
N THR A 1060 85.73 109.51 54.24
CA THR A 1060 85.26 110.51 55.21
C THR A 1060 85.92 110.30 56.57
N ASN A 1061 86.03 109.05 57.05
CA ASN A 1061 86.75 108.75 58.28
C ASN A 1061 88.25 109.04 58.17
N GLN A 1062 88.90 108.74 57.02
CA GLN A 1062 90.29 109.15 56.77
C GLN A 1062 90.47 110.68 56.77
N MET A 1063 89.54 111.44 56.16
CA MET A 1063 89.54 112.90 56.26
C MET A 1063 89.36 113.38 57.70
N LYS A 1064 88.47 112.75 58.46
CA LYS A 1064 88.20 113.08 59.87
C LYS A 1064 89.44 112.83 60.75
N THR A 1065 90.17 111.74 60.53
CA THR A 1065 91.46 111.51 61.23
C THR A 1065 92.56 112.48 60.79
N LYS A 1066 92.59 112.89 59.51
CA LYS A 1066 93.53 113.93 59.05
C LYS A 1066 93.22 115.28 59.69
N LEU A 1067 91.94 115.63 59.83
CA LEU A 1067 91.50 116.87 60.47
C LEU A 1067 91.86 116.90 61.96
N ILE A 1068 91.60 115.81 62.69
CA ILE A 1068 91.98 115.65 64.11
C ILE A 1068 93.51 115.78 64.28
N ASN A 1069 94.30 115.21 63.37
CA ASN A 1069 95.76 115.33 63.42
C ASN A 1069 96.25 116.76 63.09
N SER A 1070 95.56 117.52 62.23
CA SER A 1070 95.86 118.94 62.04
C SER A 1070 95.45 119.81 63.24
N ASP A 1071 94.33 119.51 63.90
CA ASP A 1071 93.91 120.21 65.12
C ASP A 1071 94.89 119.93 66.29
N ALA A 1072 95.45 118.72 66.37
CA ALA A 1072 96.51 118.39 67.33
C ALA A 1072 97.78 119.22 67.08
N LEU A 1073 98.25 119.32 65.83
CA LEU A 1073 99.39 120.19 65.46
C LEU A 1073 99.10 121.68 65.75
N ILE A 1074 97.85 122.11 65.63
CA ILE A 1074 97.44 123.49 65.98
C ILE A 1074 97.49 123.73 67.49
N GLU A 1075 97.13 122.76 68.34
CA GLU A 1075 97.32 122.87 69.80
C GLU A 1075 98.79 122.76 70.23
N GLU A 1076 99.60 121.96 69.53
CA GLU A 1076 101.05 121.88 69.75
C GLU A 1076 101.72 123.24 69.47
N LEU A 1077 101.43 123.86 68.33
CA LEU A 1077 101.86 125.23 68.00
C LEU A 1077 101.32 126.29 69.00
N LYS A 1078 100.09 126.13 69.53
CA LYS A 1078 99.56 127.00 70.60
C LYS A 1078 100.25 126.75 71.95
N SER A 1079 100.92 125.62 72.16
CA SER A 1079 101.70 125.32 73.37
C SER A 1079 103.10 125.96 73.28
N GLU A 1080 103.78 125.84 72.14
CA GLU A 1080 105.06 126.53 71.92
C GLU A 1080 104.91 128.05 71.96
N ARG A 1081 103.81 128.59 71.40
CA ARG A 1081 103.46 130.01 71.51
C ARG A 1081 103.21 130.48 72.96
N ARG A 1082 102.86 129.58 73.90
CA ARG A 1082 102.76 129.89 75.33
C ARG A 1082 104.14 129.90 75.99
N ASN A 1083 104.98 128.91 75.69
CA ASN A 1083 106.34 128.84 76.24
C ASN A 1083 107.18 130.06 75.82
N LEU A 1084 107.08 130.49 74.55
CA LEU A 1084 107.70 131.72 74.05
C LEU A 1084 107.15 133.01 74.70
N LEU A 1085 105.92 132.99 75.20
CA LEU A 1085 105.34 134.13 75.93
C LEU A 1085 105.90 134.22 77.36
N GLU A 1086 106.13 133.07 78.00
CA GLU A 1086 106.73 132.94 79.32
C GLU A 1086 108.16 133.52 79.36
N ASP A 1087 108.99 133.21 78.35
CA ASP A 1087 110.36 133.73 78.25
C ASP A 1087 110.40 135.25 77.98
N VAL A 1088 109.42 135.81 77.26
CA VAL A 1088 109.27 137.27 77.08
C VAL A 1088 108.91 137.97 78.39
N ILE A 1089 108.05 137.37 79.21
CA ILE A 1089 107.72 137.86 80.57
C ILE A 1089 108.98 137.83 81.45
N LYS A 1090 109.76 136.74 81.38
CA LYS A 1090 111.03 136.58 82.12
C LYS A 1090 112.03 137.70 81.81
N LEU A 1091 112.27 138.02 80.54
CA LEU A 1091 113.20 139.07 80.11
C LEU A 1091 112.74 140.50 80.45
N SER A 1092 111.44 140.73 80.66
CA SER A 1092 110.96 142.03 81.15
C SER A 1092 111.32 142.28 82.63
N SER A 1093 111.40 141.22 83.44
CA SER A 1093 111.62 141.33 84.89
C SER A 1093 113.00 141.87 85.27
N GLU A 1094 113.99 141.76 84.38
CA GLU A 1094 115.34 142.26 84.61
C GLU A 1094 115.48 143.77 84.32
N LYS A 1095 114.53 144.39 83.61
CA LYS A 1095 114.58 145.81 83.24
C LYS A 1095 114.06 146.75 84.34
N GLU A 1096 113.01 146.35 85.06
CA GLU A 1096 112.35 147.19 86.08
C GLU A 1096 113.30 147.50 87.26
N ASN A 1097 114.17 146.54 87.61
CA ASN A 1097 115.12 146.62 88.72
C ASN A 1097 116.14 147.78 88.62
N LEU A 1098 116.28 148.43 87.46
CA LEU A 1098 117.19 149.56 87.27
C LEU A 1098 116.57 150.95 87.53
N LEU A 1099 115.25 151.06 87.66
CA LEU A 1099 114.57 152.36 87.84
C LEU A 1099 114.25 152.71 89.30
N VAL A 1100 114.27 151.74 90.23
CA VAL A 1100 114.12 152.00 91.67
C VAL A 1100 115.35 152.74 92.26
N PHE A 1101 116.50 152.73 91.57
CA PHE A 1101 117.71 153.42 92.05
C PHE A 1101 117.66 154.96 91.90
N ILE A 1102 116.68 155.52 91.18
CA ILE A 1102 116.47 156.97 91.07
C ILE A 1102 115.23 157.41 91.90
N GLY A 1103 114.94 156.68 92.97
CA GLY A 1103 114.05 157.10 94.07
C GLY A 1103 114.80 157.64 95.31
N GLY A 1104 116.08 157.98 95.17
CA GLY A 1104 117.00 158.23 96.30
C GLY A 1104 117.47 159.69 96.52
N LEU A 1105 117.05 160.64 95.68
CA LEU A 1105 117.31 162.07 95.87
C LEU A 1105 116.10 162.89 95.38
N GLY A 1106 115.54 163.84 96.14
CA GLY A 1106 115.93 164.22 97.51
C GLY A 1106 115.64 165.69 97.82
N ASP A 1107 114.36 166.00 98.08
CA ASP A 1107 113.93 167.05 99.01
C ASP A 1107 114.61 168.43 98.90
N LYS A 1108 114.42 169.12 97.77
CA LYS A 1108 114.63 170.57 97.64
C LYS A 1108 113.85 171.18 96.46
N ILE A 1109 113.10 172.25 96.76
CA ILE A 1109 112.54 173.26 95.84
C ILE A 1109 111.43 172.72 94.89
N GLY A 1110 110.19 173.23 94.91
CA GLY A 1110 109.57 174.10 95.91
C GLY A 1110 109.58 175.61 95.65
N GLU A 1111 109.16 176.08 94.46
CA GLU A 1111 108.66 177.46 94.28
C GLU A 1111 107.80 177.63 93.02
N PHE A 1112 106.81 178.54 93.05
CA PHE A 1112 105.85 178.97 92.00
C PHE A 1112 104.92 177.88 91.37
N SER A 1113 103.58 178.05 91.39
CA SER A 1113 102.71 178.89 90.52
C SER A 1113 102.62 178.38 89.07
N SER A 1114 101.51 178.31 88.35
CA SER A 1114 100.05 178.46 88.52
C SER A 1114 99.48 178.54 87.07
N THR A 1115 98.24 178.10 86.82
CA THR A 1115 97.31 178.61 85.77
C THR A 1115 97.89 179.30 84.51
N ASP A 1116 97.61 178.87 83.28
CA ASP A 1116 96.24 178.69 82.70
C ASP A 1116 96.28 177.67 81.52
N LYS A 1117 95.22 176.91 81.21
CA LYS A 1117 93.91 177.25 80.59
C LYS A 1117 94.00 177.92 79.21
N GLN A 1118 93.15 177.45 78.31
CA GLN A 1118 92.86 177.95 76.95
C GLN A 1118 93.90 177.67 75.85
N LEU A 1119 93.82 176.49 75.24
CA LEU A 1119 93.63 176.32 73.79
C LEU A 1119 93.06 174.92 73.55
N THR A 1120 91.75 174.69 73.67
CA THR A 1120 90.66 175.20 72.82
C THR A 1120 90.77 174.67 71.38
N SER A 1121 90.23 173.46 71.18
CA SER A 1121 89.14 173.23 70.23
C SER A 1121 89.19 174.02 68.91
N MET A 1122 90.13 173.68 68.02
CA MET A 1122 89.98 173.93 66.58
C MET A 1122 90.47 172.73 65.75
N LEU A 1123 89.57 172.26 64.90
CA LEU A 1123 89.79 171.72 63.56
C LEU A 1123 90.77 170.56 63.36
N ASP A 1124 90.21 169.47 62.82
CA ASP A 1124 90.63 168.85 61.56
C ASP A 1124 92.06 169.17 61.07
N LYS A 1125 92.97 168.18 61.14
CA LYS A 1125 93.46 167.48 59.93
C LYS A 1125 94.58 166.45 60.21
N ILE A 1126 94.36 165.24 59.65
CA ILE A 1126 95.33 164.51 58.80
C ILE A 1126 96.61 163.91 59.45
N MET A 1127 96.64 162.56 59.39
CA MET A 1127 97.79 161.68 59.03
C MET A 1127 98.94 161.30 60.01
N LEU A 1128 99.28 160.00 59.88
CA LEU A 1128 100.63 159.39 59.91
C LEU A 1128 101.32 159.24 61.29
N SER A 1129 102.23 158.27 61.48
CA SER A 1129 103.19 157.70 60.51
C SER A 1129 103.58 156.22 60.70
N PHE A 1130 103.65 155.52 59.55
CA PHE A 1130 104.76 154.71 58.98
C PHE A 1130 105.47 153.59 59.79
N ASP A 1131 106.02 152.53 59.17
CA ASP A 1131 106.23 152.13 57.74
C ASP A 1131 106.05 150.57 57.64
N ASN A 1132 106.35 149.73 56.63
CA ASN A 1132 107.06 149.72 55.33
C ASN A 1132 106.65 148.41 54.56
N LYS A 1133 106.85 148.13 53.25
CA LYS A 1133 107.27 148.89 52.05
C LYS A 1133 106.81 148.15 50.76
N GLY A 1134 106.35 148.86 49.72
CA GLY A 1134 106.12 148.27 48.37
C GLY A 1134 104.86 147.40 48.23
N SER A 1135 104.63 146.61 47.15
CA SER A 1135 105.23 146.56 45.80
C SER A 1135 104.41 145.60 44.89
N ARG A 1136 104.34 145.70 43.55
CA ARG A 1136 104.59 146.83 42.62
C ARG A 1136 104.10 146.48 41.18
N MET A 1137 103.11 147.22 40.67
CA MET A 1137 102.76 147.48 39.23
C MET A 1137 102.16 146.31 38.38
N ASP A 1138 101.21 146.44 37.42
CA ASP A 1138 100.75 147.42 36.36
C ASP A 1138 101.04 146.78 34.96
N LEU A 1139 100.18 146.71 33.91
CA LEU A 1139 99.43 147.75 33.16
C LEU A 1139 98.39 147.19 32.13
N LYS A 1140 97.50 148.06 31.61
CA LYS A 1140 96.81 148.08 30.27
C LYS A 1140 95.51 147.27 29.98
N TRP A 1141 94.88 147.59 28.82
CA TRP A 1141 93.50 147.31 28.35
C TRP A 1141 93.43 147.04 26.82
N ASN A 1142 92.40 146.29 26.36
CA ASN A 1142 91.54 146.41 25.13
C ASN A 1142 91.10 145.06 24.49
N ASP A 1143 89.87 145.03 23.93
CA ASP A 1143 89.31 144.40 22.68
C ASP A 1143 89.96 143.15 22.01
N GLU A 1144 89.30 142.24 21.26
CA GLU A 1144 87.92 142.14 20.72
C GLU A 1144 87.53 140.68 20.26
N LEU A 1145 86.22 140.38 20.19
CA LEU A 1145 85.47 139.52 19.23
C LEU A 1145 85.74 137.99 18.92
N VAL A 1146 84.62 137.21 18.97
CA VAL A 1146 84.19 135.93 18.29
C VAL A 1146 84.76 134.51 18.63
N ASP A 1147 83.80 133.57 18.68
CA ASP A 1147 83.79 132.11 18.36
C ASP A 1147 84.39 131.75 16.96
N PRO A 1148 84.54 130.47 16.50
CA PRO A 1148 83.71 129.28 16.79
C PRO A 1148 84.49 127.95 16.99
N GLU A 1149 83.80 126.83 16.71
CA GLU A 1149 84.21 125.42 16.87
C GLU A 1149 85.52 124.96 16.18
N GLN A 1150 85.94 123.74 16.55
CA GLN A 1150 86.75 122.75 15.78
C GLN A 1150 88.25 122.53 16.15
N GLU A 1151 88.57 121.24 16.41
CA GLU A 1151 89.81 120.48 16.12
C GLU A 1151 91.20 120.71 16.78
N ASN A 1152 91.87 119.56 17.07
CA ASN A 1152 93.31 119.24 16.86
C ASN A 1152 94.42 120.03 17.61
N VAL A 1153 95.69 119.59 17.67
CA VAL A 1153 96.37 118.27 17.88
C VAL A 1153 97.88 118.56 18.01
N CYS A 1154 98.70 117.67 18.60
CA CYS A 1154 100.10 117.55 18.14
C CYS A 1154 100.76 116.15 18.32
N THR A 1155 101.25 115.67 17.18
CA THR A 1155 102.33 114.69 16.88
C THR A 1155 103.41 114.43 17.94
N PRO A 1156 103.99 113.21 18.03
CA PRO A 1156 105.04 112.81 17.06
C PRO A 1156 105.15 111.32 16.61
N THR A 1157 105.29 111.15 15.27
CA THR A 1157 106.42 110.41 14.62
C THR A 1157 106.45 108.85 14.55
N VAL A 1158 105.97 108.33 13.40
CA VAL A 1158 106.68 107.41 12.44
C VAL A 1158 106.58 105.84 12.53
N MET A 1159 106.15 105.24 11.40
CA MET A 1159 106.38 103.86 10.86
C MET A 1159 105.73 102.62 11.53
N LYS A 1160 105.36 101.52 10.82
CA LYS A 1160 104.97 101.25 9.40
C LYS A 1160 104.50 99.78 9.21
N ILE A 1161 103.64 99.49 8.20
CA ILE A 1161 103.35 98.16 7.58
C ILE A 1161 102.61 97.16 8.51
N SER A 1162 101.64 96.31 8.11
CA SER A 1162 100.92 96.00 6.83
C SER A 1162 99.41 95.81 7.15
N GLU A 1163 98.39 96.13 6.33
CA GLU A 1163 98.17 96.18 4.86
C GLU A 1163 97.61 94.86 4.24
N ALA A 1164 96.74 94.99 3.21
CA ALA A 1164 95.80 94.02 2.58
C ALA A 1164 94.43 93.87 3.32
N ILE A 1165 93.28 94.46 2.93
CA ILE A 1165 92.60 94.81 1.66
C ILE A 1165 91.68 93.70 1.09
N SER A 1166 90.36 93.86 1.30
CA SER A 1166 89.23 93.80 0.33
C SER A 1166 87.93 93.89 1.19
N ASP A 1167 87.06 94.90 1.12
CA ASP A 1167 86.18 95.36 0.01
C ASP A 1167 85.40 94.17 -0.63
N ARG A 1168 84.07 94.18 -0.82
CA ARG A 1168 83.15 95.31 -1.03
C ARG A 1168 81.66 94.97 -0.79
N ARG A 1169 80.91 95.97 -0.29
CA ARG A 1169 79.43 96.22 -0.27
C ARG A 1169 78.40 95.15 -0.72
N SER A 1170 77.38 94.99 0.13
CA SER A 1170 75.89 95.00 -0.08
C SER A 1170 75.23 94.46 -1.36
N PRO A 1171 74.05 93.84 -1.22
CA PRO A 1171 72.82 94.50 -1.73
C PRO A 1171 71.65 94.58 -0.71
N PHE A 1172 70.46 94.95 -1.18
CA PHE A 1172 69.27 95.37 -0.43
C PHE A 1172 67.99 94.67 -0.98
N ARG A 1173 66.91 94.68 -0.19
CA ARG A 1173 65.47 94.58 -0.56
C ARG A 1173 64.80 93.23 -0.94
N ASP A 1174 63.77 92.93 -0.15
CA ASP A 1174 62.33 92.92 -0.47
C ASP A 1174 61.74 92.10 -1.66
N LEU A 1175 60.71 91.32 -1.29
CA LEU A 1175 59.48 90.92 -2.02
C LEU A 1175 59.46 89.72 -2.98
N ASN A 1176 58.52 88.81 -2.64
CA ASN A 1176 57.89 87.71 -3.39
C ASN A 1176 58.78 86.52 -3.81
N ASN A 1177 58.25 85.29 -3.85
CA ASN A 1177 56.87 84.85 -3.55
C ASN A 1177 56.75 84.21 -2.17
#